data_AF-A0A2K2A9Y3-F1
#
_entry.id   AF-A0A2K2A9Y3-F1
#
_cell.length_a   1.000
_cell.length_b   1.000
_cell.length_c   1.000
_cell.angle_alpha   90.00
_cell.angle_beta   90.00
_cell.angle_gamma   90.00
#
_symmetry.space_group_name_H-M   'P 1'
#
loop_
_entity.id
_entity.type
_entity.pdbx_description
1 polymer ?
#
loop_
_entity_poly.entity_id
_entity_poly.type
_entity_poly.pdbx_seq_one_letter_code
_entity_poly.pdbx_strand_id
1 'polypeptide(L)'
;MVRMTLILVLKVVCIDNRGPFYSPFWFQLSASFTIIIFNSSRRHRKLILPSSSSPESSIFSSLSGLSSLKSLDLSYNWLTGSAGIYGLEVLSSQLRKLERLDLSYNLFSDSIVPHLRGLSSLKSLNLSGNMLSGSTTLNGLRKLEALSLNELAIIGSTLLQSLGNLEQLDLSKNNLEGLLPDCLGNLSSLQVLDVSRNQFTGNIASGTLNNLISLEFLSLSNNHFEVPLSFKSFSNHSKLKFFMCDNITLVEDQAGFRNFIPKFQLMLFSLSYSTSKALNADVPNFLYNQYDLRTLDLSNNNFSGMFPSWLLENNTSLEALHLRQNSFVGPLKLPNHPNPNVIIIDISNNNIRGQVPRNMCLVLPNLSILRMAMNGLTSSIPSCFGNLSSLVLVDLSNNRLSKVKLEQLKRSWYVGLSNNNLVLPTQLCLLQHLRILDVSRNQLSGPLPCCLGNFSLKENLEKAGHTGQKSYVLKSLKQMSNETGLLEGKINDAESPFEDITIQEQIKEEIQFTTKRISYTYKGDILNLMSGFDLSSNRFSGEIPFEMGNLSEIHSLNLSHNHLTGFIPATFSNLKQIESLDLSYNSLNGGIPPQLAVLNNLAVFSVAHNNLSGRTTEMKAQFWTFVESSYEGNPLLCGPLLQKKCDGEESPSQPTPNDEREDDEFIDMYVFHVSFGVCFIIVVLTIAAVLYINPLWRRRWFHFIEDCIDTCYYFLVINFRKFSNFRRS
;
A
#
# COMPACT_ATOMS: atom_id res chain seq x y z
N MET A 1 -16.97 -36.28 -44.32
CA MET A 1 -16.42 -35.36 -45.33
C MET A 1 -15.31 -34.56 -44.65
N VAL A 2 -14.15 -34.49 -45.31
CA VAL A 2 -12.81 -34.44 -44.72
C VAL A 2 -12.47 -33.10 -44.04
N ARG A 3 -11.72 -33.22 -42.94
CA ARG A 3 -11.00 -32.17 -42.20
C ARG A 3 -10.29 -31.17 -43.13
N MET A 4 -10.48 -29.88 -42.88
CA MET A 4 -9.44 -28.90 -43.15
C MET A 4 -9.14 -28.13 -41.87
N THR A 5 -8.04 -28.56 -41.26
CA THR A 5 -7.33 -27.87 -40.19
C THR A 5 -6.73 -26.60 -40.77
N LEU A 6 -7.09 -25.42 -40.25
CA LEU A 6 -6.25 -24.23 -40.37
C LEU A 6 -5.84 -23.81 -38.96
N ILE A 7 -4.65 -24.25 -38.60
CA ILE A 7 -3.87 -23.72 -37.49
C ILE A 7 -3.35 -22.35 -37.96
N LEU A 8 -3.73 -21.28 -37.25
CA LEU A 8 -2.97 -20.04 -37.30
C LEU A 8 -2.41 -19.78 -35.90
N VAL A 9 -1.13 -20.09 -35.77
CA VAL A 9 -0.30 -19.76 -34.61
C VAL A 9 -0.09 -18.25 -34.61
N LEU A 10 -0.57 -17.56 -33.57
CA LEU A 10 -0.03 -16.26 -33.19
C LEU A 10 0.55 -16.40 -31.79
N LYS A 11 1.88 -16.39 -31.78
CA LYS A 11 2.76 -16.45 -30.62
C LYS A 11 2.61 -15.13 -29.86
N VAL A 12 1.62 -15.03 -28.99
CA VAL A 12 1.61 -13.97 -27.96
C VAL A 12 2.56 -14.44 -26.87
N VAL A 13 3.73 -13.82 -26.85
CA VAL A 13 4.57 -13.80 -25.66
C VAL A 13 3.72 -13.10 -24.59
N CYS A 14 3.20 -13.85 -23.63
CA CYS A 14 2.74 -13.27 -22.37
C CYS A 14 3.96 -12.61 -21.72
N ILE A 15 4.05 -11.29 -21.84
CA ILE A 15 4.87 -10.49 -20.96
C ILE A 15 4.01 -10.22 -19.73
N ASP A 16 4.51 -10.67 -18.58
CA ASP A 16 4.00 -10.36 -17.25
C ASP A 16 3.63 -8.87 -17.14
N ASN A 17 2.42 -8.59 -16.65
CA ASN A 17 2.03 -7.26 -16.20
C ASN A 17 2.86 -6.89 -14.96
N ARG A 18 4.00 -6.25 -15.17
CA ARG A 18 4.71 -5.48 -14.13
C ARG A 18 5.24 -4.17 -14.71
N GLY A 19 4.76 -3.07 -14.13
CA GLY A 19 5.41 -1.75 -14.17
C GLY A 19 4.91 -0.78 -15.24
N PRO A 20 4.76 0.52 -14.90
CA PRO A 20 4.42 1.55 -15.86
C PRO A 20 5.73 2.11 -16.46
N PHE A 21 6.07 1.70 -17.67
CA PHE A 21 7.05 2.43 -18.48
C PHE A 21 6.57 2.51 -19.93
N TYR A 22 6.15 3.72 -20.31
CA TYR A 22 5.84 4.13 -21.67
C TYR A 22 7.12 4.21 -22.50
N SER A 23 7.12 3.57 -23.67
CA SER A 23 8.03 3.84 -24.79
C SER A 23 7.24 3.71 -26.09
N PRO A 24 7.18 4.74 -26.97
CA PRO A 24 6.36 4.73 -28.17
C PRO A 24 7.21 4.39 -29.39
N PHE A 25 7.31 3.11 -29.72
CA PHE A 25 7.57 2.68 -31.09
C PHE A 25 6.81 1.38 -31.28
N TRP A 26 5.88 1.33 -32.24
CA TRP A 26 5.73 0.24 -33.22
C TRP A 26 4.55 0.53 -34.17
N PHE A 27 4.73 -0.02 -35.36
CA PHE A 27 4.05 0.22 -36.64
C PHE A 27 2.53 0.03 -36.63
N GLN A 28 1.87 0.89 -37.41
CA GLN A 28 0.46 0.83 -37.77
C GLN A 28 0.24 -0.31 -38.80
N LEU A 29 -0.30 -1.44 -38.34
CA LEU A 29 -0.86 -2.48 -39.22
C LEU A 29 -2.38 -2.49 -39.03
N SER A 30 -3.08 -2.09 -40.08
CA SER A 30 -4.53 -2.20 -40.26
C SER A 30 -4.94 -3.66 -40.09
N ALA A 31 -5.57 -4.01 -38.96
CA ALA A 31 -6.22 -5.28 -38.75
C ALA A 31 -7.75 -5.06 -38.67
N SER A 32 -8.48 -5.57 -39.65
CA SER A 32 -9.94 -5.68 -39.58
C SER A 32 -10.31 -6.59 -38.40
N PHE A 33 -11.03 -6.05 -37.42
CA PHE A 33 -11.48 -6.80 -36.25
C PHE A 33 -12.55 -7.82 -36.66
N THR A 34 -12.16 -9.09 -36.74
CA THR A 34 -13.10 -10.21 -36.66
C THR A 34 -13.13 -10.67 -35.22
N ILE A 35 -14.25 -10.42 -34.53
CA ILE A 35 -14.49 -10.98 -33.19
C ILE A 35 -14.62 -12.50 -33.35
N ILE A 36 -13.60 -13.26 -32.93
CA ILE A 36 -13.68 -14.71 -32.86
C ILE A 36 -14.53 -15.06 -31.62
N ILE A 37 -15.83 -15.27 -31.85
CA ILE A 37 -16.71 -15.88 -30.86
C ILE A 37 -16.34 -17.36 -30.79
N PHE A 38 -15.75 -17.80 -29.67
CA PHE A 38 -15.66 -19.22 -29.37
C PHE A 38 -17.08 -19.77 -29.15
N ASN A 39 -17.73 -20.20 -30.23
CA ASN A 39 -18.88 -21.08 -30.12
C ASN A 39 -18.39 -22.50 -29.85
N SER A 40 -17.92 -22.72 -28.63
CA SER A 40 -17.60 -24.05 -28.11
C SER A 40 -18.48 -24.33 -26.91
N SER A 41 -19.59 -25.04 -27.16
CA SER A 41 -20.36 -25.82 -26.19
C SER A 41 -20.94 -25.08 -24.97
N ARG A 42 -22.27 -24.89 -24.96
CA ARG A 42 -23.22 -24.98 -23.82
C ARG A 42 -22.83 -24.50 -22.38
N ARG A 43 -21.77 -23.73 -22.13
CA ARG A 43 -21.34 -23.39 -20.76
C ARG A 43 -20.89 -21.96 -20.47
N HIS A 44 -20.68 -21.09 -21.45
CA HIS A 44 -20.30 -19.69 -21.15
C HIS A 44 -21.50 -18.74 -21.29
N ARG A 45 -22.13 -18.38 -20.16
CA ARG A 45 -23.17 -17.33 -20.05
C ARG A 45 -22.59 -15.96 -19.60
N LYS A 46 -21.26 -15.85 -19.52
CA LYS A 46 -20.47 -14.66 -19.17
C LYS A 46 -19.66 -14.23 -20.38
N LEU A 47 -19.63 -12.93 -20.66
CA LEU A 47 -18.74 -12.32 -21.66
C LEU A 47 -17.94 -11.20 -20.97
N ILE A 48 -16.62 -11.23 -21.14
CA ILE A 48 -15.68 -10.20 -20.68
C ILE A 48 -14.98 -9.67 -21.92
N LEU A 49 -14.98 -8.35 -22.13
CA LEU A 49 -14.26 -7.72 -23.22
C LEU A 49 -12.93 -7.15 -22.69
N PRO A 50 -11.78 -7.45 -23.33
CA PRO A 50 -10.48 -7.01 -22.84
C PRO A 50 -10.36 -5.48 -22.93
N SER A 51 -9.67 -4.90 -21.94
CA SER A 51 -9.31 -3.48 -21.86
C SER A 51 -8.37 -3.11 -23.02
N SER A 52 -8.92 -2.76 -24.18
CA SER A 52 -8.12 -2.26 -25.31
C SER A 52 -8.87 -1.17 -26.07
N SER A 53 -8.14 -0.08 -26.33
CA SER A 53 -8.43 1.07 -27.21
C SER A 53 -9.85 1.14 -27.80
N SER A 54 -10.65 2.04 -27.24
CA SER A 54 -11.93 2.57 -27.76
C SER A 54 -12.84 1.54 -28.44
N PRO A 55 -13.85 0.99 -27.74
CA PRO A 55 -14.89 0.22 -28.40
C PRO A 55 -15.59 1.13 -29.42
N GLU A 56 -15.36 0.89 -30.71
CA GLU A 56 -16.21 1.47 -31.74
C GLU A 56 -17.66 1.01 -31.49
N SER A 57 -18.64 1.81 -31.91
CA SER A 57 -20.07 1.48 -31.86
C SER A 57 -20.43 0.10 -32.45
N SER A 58 -19.51 -0.50 -33.22
CA SER A 58 -19.57 -1.84 -33.80
C SER A 58 -19.53 -3.00 -32.78
N ILE A 59 -19.08 -2.78 -31.54
CA ILE A 59 -19.03 -3.87 -30.54
C ILE A 59 -20.43 -4.25 -30.05
N PHE A 60 -21.30 -3.26 -29.83
CA PHE A 60 -22.65 -3.48 -29.31
C PHE A 60 -23.57 -4.16 -30.33
N SER A 61 -23.40 -3.86 -31.62
CA SER A 61 -24.14 -4.56 -32.68
C SER A 61 -23.72 -6.03 -32.81
N SER A 62 -22.46 -6.36 -32.50
CA SER A 62 -21.95 -7.73 -32.49
C SER A 62 -22.48 -8.58 -31.32
N LEU A 63 -22.96 -7.94 -30.25
CA LEU A 63 -23.60 -8.61 -29.09
C LEU A 63 -25.04 -9.06 -29.37
N SER A 64 -25.62 -8.63 -30.50
CA SER A 64 -27.02 -8.92 -30.87
C SER A 64 -27.35 -10.41 -31.02
N GLY A 65 -26.36 -11.25 -31.32
CA GLY A 65 -26.53 -12.71 -31.41
C GLY A 65 -26.62 -13.43 -30.06
N LEU A 66 -26.33 -12.77 -28.93
CA LEU A 66 -26.12 -13.40 -27.62
C LEU A 66 -27.33 -13.31 -26.68
N SER A 67 -28.56 -13.49 -27.18
CA SER A 67 -29.80 -13.34 -26.40
C SER A 67 -29.94 -14.23 -25.14
N SER A 68 -29.09 -15.25 -24.99
CA SER A 68 -29.02 -16.12 -23.79
C SER A 68 -28.04 -15.63 -22.71
N LEU A 69 -27.32 -14.53 -22.96
CA LEU A 69 -26.31 -14.00 -22.05
C LEU A 69 -26.95 -13.56 -20.73
N LYS A 70 -26.28 -13.91 -19.62
CA LYS A 70 -26.73 -13.57 -18.26
C LYS A 70 -25.79 -12.60 -17.56
N SER A 71 -24.52 -12.61 -17.91
CA SER A 71 -23.50 -11.73 -17.32
C SER A 71 -22.69 -11.07 -18.42
N LEU A 72 -22.56 -9.75 -18.33
CA LEU A 72 -21.78 -8.95 -19.26
C LEU A 72 -20.87 -8.02 -18.45
N ASP A 73 -19.58 -8.07 -18.74
CA ASP A 73 -18.56 -7.21 -18.14
C ASP A 73 -17.94 -6.32 -19.22
N LEU A 74 -18.15 -5.02 -19.06
CA LEU A 74 -17.63 -3.94 -19.89
C LEU A 74 -16.77 -2.97 -19.06
N SER A 75 -16.26 -3.42 -17.91
CA SER A 75 -15.43 -2.58 -17.05
C SER A 75 -14.13 -2.15 -17.73
N TYR A 76 -13.54 -1.03 -17.33
CA TYR A 76 -12.23 -0.55 -17.84
C TYR A 76 -12.13 -0.38 -19.36
N ASN A 77 -13.22 0.05 -20.03
CA ASN A 77 -13.29 0.19 -21.49
C ASN A 77 -13.34 1.64 -21.99
N TRP A 78 -13.17 2.64 -21.11
CA TRP A 78 -13.23 4.08 -21.43
C TRP A 78 -14.49 4.49 -22.22
N LEU A 79 -15.61 3.79 -22.03
CA LEU A 79 -16.87 4.06 -22.73
C LEU A 79 -17.45 5.41 -22.29
N THR A 80 -17.94 6.20 -23.24
CA THR A 80 -18.46 7.56 -22.99
C THR A 80 -19.86 7.76 -23.57
N GLY A 81 -20.60 8.73 -23.00
CA GLY A 81 -21.70 9.47 -23.62
C GLY A 81 -22.59 8.70 -24.60
N SER A 82 -22.68 9.21 -25.84
CA SER A 82 -23.63 8.75 -26.87
C SER A 82 -23.36 7.33 -27.37
N ALA A 83 -22.09 6.94 -27.57
CA ALA A 83 -21.73 5.59 -28.02
C ALA A 83 -22.18 4.52 -26.99
N GLY A 84 -22.02 4.83 -25.70
CA GLY A 84 -22.54 4.01 -24.61
C GLY A 84 -24.06 3.95 -24.56
N ILE A 85 -24.74 5.09 -24.75
CA ILE A 85 -26.20 5.17 -24.78
C ILE A 85 -26.79 4.31 -25.91
N TYR A 86 -26.31 4.48 -27.15
CA TYR A 86 -26.73 3.64 -28.28
C TYR A 86 -26.44 2.17 -28.01
N GLY A 87 -25.28 1.87 -27.42
CA GLY A 87 -24.94 0.52 -27.00
C GLY A 87 -25.94 -0.06 -26.00
N LEU A 88 -26.29 0.70 -24.96
CA LEU A 88 -27.25 0.28 -23.92
C LEU A 88 -28.69 0.16 -24.45
N GLU A 89 -29.11 0.98 -25.41
CA GLU A 89 -30.38 0.80 -26.12
C GLU A 89 -30.43 -0.52 -26.90
N VAL A 90 -29.35 -0.84 -27.62
CA VAL A 90 -29.22 -2.11 -28.34
C VAL A 90 -29.21 -3.27 -27.34
N LEU A 91 -28.42 -3.18 -26.27
CA LEU A 91 -28.35 -4.22 -25.24
C LEU A 91 -29.70 -4.43 -24.53
N SER A 92 -30.40 -3.35 -24.17
CA SER A 92 -31.69 -3.44 -23.48
C SER A 92 -32.79 -4.03 -24.35
N SER A 93 -32.76 -3.78 -25.66
CA SER A 93 -33.71 -4.39 -26.60
C SER A 93 -33.45 -5.89 -26.84
N GLN A 94 -32.19 -6.33 -26.81
CA GLN A 94 -31.77 -7.68 -27.23
C GLN A 94 -31.41 -8.64 -26.08
N LEU A 95 -30.82 -8.16 -25.00
CA LEU A 95 -30.34 -8.96 -23.86
C LEU A 95 -31.32 -8.95 -22.69
N ARG A 96 -32.59 -9.30 -22.94
CA ARG A 96 -33.65 -9.29 -21.91
C ARG A 96 -33.44 -10.29 -20.77
N LYS A 97 -32.51 -11.25 -20.92
CA LYS A 97 -32.12 -12.24 -19.90
C LYS A 97 -30.88 -11.85 -19.10
N LEU A 98 -30.34 -10.65 -19.34
CA LEU A 98 -29.17 -10.16 -18.62
C LEU A 98 -29.53 -9.97 -17.14
N GLU A 99 -28.77 -10.64 -16.28
CA GLU A 99 -28.93 -10.64 -14.83
C GLU A 99 -27.80 -9.85 -14.16
N ARG A 100 -26.62 -9.76 -14.77
CA ARG A 100 -25.47 -9.01 -14.28
C ARG A 100 -24.86 -8.13 -15.36
N LEU A 101 -24.57 -6.89 -14.98
CA LEU A 101 -23.91 -5.92 -15.85
C LEU A 101 -22.86 -5.15 -15.05
N ASP A 102 -21.61 -5.23 -15.50
CA ASP A 102 -20.50 -4.43 -14.99
C ASP A 102 -20.12 -3.35 -16.00
N LEU A 103 -20.26 -2.09 -15.60
CA LEU A 103 -19.88 -0.91 -16.38
C LEU A 103 -18.81 -0.08 -15.65
N SER A 104 -18.17 -0.63 -14.61
CA SER A 104 -17.25 0.13 -13.76
C SER A 104 -16.03 0.66 -14.51
N TYR A 105 -15.42 1.73 -13.98
CA TYR A 105 -14.21 2.35 -14.53
C TYR A 105 -14.34 2.69 -16.03
N ASN A 106 -15.47 3.31 -16.38
CA ASN A 106 -15.72 3.93 -17.67
C ASN A 106 -15.93 5.46 -17.48
N LEU A 107 -16.40 6.15 -18.52
CA LEU A 107 -16.62 7.61 -18.52
C LEU A 107 -18.11 7.94 -18.68
N PHE A 108 -18.98 7.13 -18.07
CA PHE A 108 -20.42 7.35 -18.14
C PHE A 108 -20.89 8.46 -17.21
N SER A 109 -21.80 9.28 -17.70
CA SER A 109 -22.51 10.31 -16.92
C SER A 109 -23.98 9.90 -16.69
N ASP A 110 -24.74 10.71 -15.94
CA ASP A 110 -26.14 10.42 -15.59
C ASP A 110 -27.05 10.13 -16.80
N SER A 111 -26.62 10.54 -18.00
CA SER A 111 -27.28 10.27 -19.28
C SER A 111 -27.50 8.78 -19.59
N ILE A 112 -26.75 7.85 -18.98
CA ILE A 112 -26.95 6.41 -19.19
C ILE A 112 -28.12 5.82 -18.40
N VAL A 113 -28.51 6.46 -17.29
CA VAL A 113 -29.47 5.92 -16.31
C VAL A 113 -30.83 5.59 -16.93
N PRO A 114 -31.44 6.44 -17.80
CA PRO A 114 -32.71 6.10 -18.46
C PRO A 114 -32.64 4.84 -19.31
N HIS A 115 -31.50 4.54 -19.92
CA HIS A 115 -31.30 3.43 -20.86
C HIS A 115 -31.11 2.08 -20.13
N LEU A 116 -30.66 2.11 -18.87
CA LEU A 116 -30.59 0.92 -18.02
C LEU A 116 -31.97 0.36 -17.67
N ARG A 117 -33.02 1.20 -17.68
CA ARG A 117 -34.39 0.79 -17.32
C ARG A 117 -34.96 -0.33 -18.19
N GLY A 118 -34.48 -0.47 -19.43
CA GLY A 118 -34.91 -1.55 -20.32
C GLY A 118 -34.39 -2.93 -19.89
N LEU A 119 -33.38 -3.00 -19.03
CA LEU A 119 -32.80 -4.25 -18.52
C LEU A 119 -33.59 -4.81 -17.32
N SER A 120 -34.87 -5.13 -17.55
CA SER A 120 -35.82 -5.55 -16.50
C SER A 120 -35.50 -6.86 -15.76
N SER A 121 -34.53 -7.65 -16.24
CA SER A 121 -34.07 -8.89 -15.58
C SER A 121 -32.83 -8.68 -14.69
N LEU A 122 -32.29 -7.47 -14.66
CA LEU A 122 -31.05 -7.17 -13.98
C LEU A 122 -31.19 -7.35 -12.46
N LYS A 123 -30.27 -8.14 -11.91
CA LYS A 123 -30.13 -8.43 -10.48
C LYS A 123 -28.89 -7.79 -9.89
N SER A 124 -27.84 -7.61 -10.68
CA SER A 124 -26.57 -7.03 -10.26
C SER A 124 -26.12 -5.94 -11.22
N LEU A 125 -25.78 -4.78 -10.68
CA LEU A 125 -25.29 -3.64 -11.45
C LEU A 125 -24.09 -3.00 -10.76
N ASN A 126 -22.98 -2.88 -11.49
CA ASN A 126 -21.80 -2.15 -11.04
C ASN A 126 -21.58 -0.93 -11.93
N LEU A 127 -21.63 0.26 -11.33
CA LEU A 127 -21.38 1.53 -12.01
C LEU A 127 -20.13 2.24 -11.48
N SER A 128 -19.37 1.60 -10.60
CA SER A 128 -18.23 2.18 -9.89
C SER A 128 -17.25 2.96 -10.76
N GLY A 129 -16.62 4.03 -10.25
CA GLY A 129 -15.54 4.73 -10.97
C GLY A 129 -15.96 5.39 -12.29
N ASN A 130 -17.25 5.73 -12.47
CA ASN A 130 -17.78 6.55 -13.57
C ASN A 130 -17.99 8.02 -13.14
N MET A 131 -18.50 8.85 -14.04
CA MET A 131 -18.75 10.29 -13.83
C MET A 131 -20.23 10.60 -13.51
N LEU A 132 -20.86 9.75 -12.69
CA LEU A 132 -22.28 9.90 -12.32
C LEU A 132 -22.43 10.93 -11.20
N SER A 133 -23.21 11.99 -11.43
CA SER A 133 -23.42 13.03 -10.41
C SER A 133 -24.52 12.68 -9.42
N GLY A 134 -25.30 11.63 -9.71
CA GLY A 134 -26.41 11.17 -8.87
C GLY A 134 -27.67 12.01 -9.00
N SER A 135 -27.76 12.84 -10.04
CA SER A 135 -28.92 13.71 -10.28
C SER A 135 -30.16 12.95 -10.77
N THR A 136 -29.99 11.71 -11.25
CA THR A 136 -31.06 10.89 -11.83
C THR A 136 -31.27 9.60 -11.02
N THR A 137 -32.53 9.24 -10.79
CA THR A 137 -32.89 8.06 -10.00
C THR A 137 -32.87 6.77 -10.85
N LEU A 138 -32.38 5.68 -10.26
CA LEU A 138 -32.37 4.32 -10.83
C LEU A 138 -33.76 3.63 -10.82
N ASN A 139 -34.83 4.44 -10.83
CA ASN A 139 -36.21 3.96 -10.81
C ASN A 139 -36.48 2.98 -11.96
N GLY A 140 -37.04 1.82 -11.66
CA GLY A 140 -37.45 0.80 -12.65
C GLY A 140 -36.69 -0.53 -12.55
N LEU A 141 -35.52 -0.57 -11.90
CA LEU A 141 -34.72 -1.78 -11.69
C LEU A 141 -35.19 -2.59 -10.46
N ARG A 142 -36.46 -3.01 -10.45
CA ARG A 142 -37.12 -3.61 -9.26
C ARG A 142 -36.59 -4.99 -8.85
N LYS A 143 -35.86 -5.69 -9.73
CA LYS A 143 -35.25 -7.00 -9.46
C LYS A 143 -33.81 -6.90 -8.94
N LEU A 144 -33.30 -5.69 -8.77
CA LEU A 144 -31.93 -5.49 -8.35
C LEU A 144 -31.75 -5.98 -6.90
N GLU A 145 -30.83 -6.91 -6.75
CA GLU A 145 -30.38 -7.51 -5.49
C GLU A 145 -29.02 -6.92 -5.08
N ALA A 146 -28.24 -6.41 -6.04
CA ALA A 146 -26.86 -5.99 -5.89
C ALA A 146 -26.58 -4.70 -6.66
N LEU A 147 -26.14 -3.64 -5.97
CA LEU A 147 -25.80 -2.35 -6.56
C LEU A 147 -24.48 -1.79 -6.01
N SER A 148 -23.51 -1.53 -6.89
CA SER A 148 -22.29 -0.79 -6.56
C SER A 148 -22.23 0.57 -7.26
N LEU A 149 -22.01 1.62 -6.46
CA LEU A 149 -21.93 3.02 -6.84
C LEU A 149 -20.68 3.69 -6.26
N ASN A 150 -19.60 2.95 -5.99
CA ASN A 150 -18.41 3.51 -5.36
C ASN A 150 -17.60 4.41 -6.31
N GLU A 151 -16.80 5.34 -5.77
CA GLU A 151 -15.91 6.20 -6.57
C GLU A 151 -16.64 7.05 -7.66
N LEU A 152 -17.86 7.54 -7.38
CA LEU A 152 -18.68 8.33 -8.34
C LEU A 152 -18.71 9.84 -8.06
N ALA A 153 -18.16 10.30 -6.93
CA ALA A 153 -18.23 11.69 -6.47
C ALA A 153 -19.67 12.22 -6.29
N ILE A 154 -20.62 11.35 -5.94
CA ILE A 154 -22.03 11.73 -5.69
C ILE A 154 -22.12 12.61 -4.43
N ILE A 155 -22.97 13.65 -4.47
CA ILE A 155 -23.16 14.64 -3.39
C ILE A 155 -24.53 14.47 -2.67
N GLY A 156 -25.48 13.72 -3.24
CA GLY A 156 -26.87 13.62 -2.73
C GLY A 156 -27.42 12.19 -2.54
N SER A 157 -28.42 12.05 -1.66
CA SER A 157 -28.97 10.76 -1.18
C SER A 157 -30.25 10.27 -1.90
N THR A 158 -30.71 10.95 -2.95
CA THR A 158 -32.01 10.66 -3.61
C THR A 158 -32.03 9.40 -4.48
N LEU A 159 -30.87 8.75 -4.70
CA LEU A 159 -30.69 7.62 -5.60
C LEU A 159 -31.41 6.32 -5.19
N LEU A 160 -31.63 6.09 -3.89
CA LEU A 160 -32.06 4.78 -3.36
C LEU A 160 -33.58 4.60 -3.27
N GLN A 161 -34.37 5.64 -3.57
CA GLN A 161 -35.82 5.52 -3.56
C GLN A 161 -36.24 4.48 -4.61
N SER A 162 -37.05 3.50 -4.22
CA SER A 162 -37.64 2.42 -5.06
C SER A 162 -36.89 1.08 -5.23
N LEU A 163 -35.75 0.84 -4.57
CA LEU A 163 -34.98 -0.41 -4.67
C LEU A 163 -35.24 -1.42 -3.53
N GLY A 164 -36.50 -1.79 -3.28
CA GLY A 164 -36.89 -2.56 -2.08
C GLY A 164 -36.37 -4.00 -1.95
N ASN A 165 -35.78 -4.59 -3.00
CA ASN A 165 -35.27 -5.97 -3.01
C ASN A 165 -33.75 -6.07 -2.82
N LEU A 166 -33.09 -4.96 -2.50
CA LEU A 166 -31.64 -4.92 -2.45
C LEU A 166 -31.09 -5.73 -1.26
N GLU A 167 -30.13 -6.59 -1.56
CA GLU A 167 -29.38 -7.41 -0.59
C GLU A 167 -27.96 -6.87 -0.39
N GLN A 168 -27.38 -6.22 -1.39
CA GLN A 168 -26.01 -5.68 -1.34
C GLN A 168 -25.95 -4.27 -1.90
N LEU A 169 -25.36 -3.35 -1.13
CA LEU A 169 -25.21 -1.95 -1.49
C LEU A 169 -23.81 -1.43 -1.12
N ASP A 170 -23.07 -0.98 -2.13
CA ASP A 170 -21.80 -0.26 -1.97
C ASP A 170 -21.97 1.19 -2.43
N LEU A 171 -21.81 2.10 -1.48
CA LEU A 171 -21.79 3.55 -1.66
C LEU A 171 -20.44 4.15 -1.26
N SER A 172 -19.42 3.32 -1.04
CA SER A 172 -18.15 3.74 -0.48
C SER A 172 -17.39 4.70 -1.39
N LYS A 173 -16.38 5.40 -0.84
CA LYS A 173 -15.48 6.28 -1.60
C LYS A 173 -16.23 7.34 -2.43
N ASN A 174 -17.29 7.91 -1.87
CA ASN A 174 -18.04 9.02 -2.45
C ASN A 174 -17.89 10.27 -1.59
N ASN A 175 -18.65 11.33 -1.91
CA ASN A 175 -18.68 12.56 -1.11
C ASN A 175 -20.07 12.80 -0.49
N LEU A 176 -20.76 11.71 -0.11
CA LEU A 176 -22.09 11.77 0.48
C LEU A 176 -22.01 12.36 1.89
N GLU A 177 -22.84 13.36 2.17
CA GLU A 177 -22.86 14.09 3.45
C GLU A 177 -24.21 13.97 4.17
N GLY A 178 -24.26 14.44 5.41
CA GLY A 178 -25.47 14.45 6.25
C GLY A 178 -25.73 13.13 6.96
N LEU A 179 -26.96 12.93 7.43
CA LEU A 179 -27.37 11.70 8.13
C LEU A 179 -27.61 10.55 7.14
N LEU A 180 -27.52 9.31 7.60
CA LEU A 180 -28.02 8.16 6.84
C LEU A 180 -29.52 8.33 6.59
N PRO A 181 -29.99 8.27 5.33
CA PRO A 181 -31.38 8.59 5.00
C PRO A 181 -32.34 7.51 5.51
N ASP A 182 -33.48 7.91 6.10
CA ASP A 182 -34.47 6.98 6.67
C ASP A 182 -34.97 5.92 5.67
N CYS A 183 -35.02 6.27 4.37
CA CYS A 183 -35.41 5.35 3.31
C CYS A 183 -34.48 4.14 3.18
N LEU A 184 -33.22 4.25 3.61
CA LEU A 184 -32.29 3.13 3.70
C LEU A 184 -32.83 2.07 4.66
N GLY A 185 -33.44 2.49 5.77
CA GLY A 185 -34.06 1.59 6.76
C GLY A 185 -35.21 0.74 6.22
N ASN A 186 -35.75 1.06 5.03
CA ASN A 186 -36.77 0.24 4.36
C ASN A 186 -36.17 -0.98 3.63
N LEU A 187 -34.85 -1.05 3.45
CA LEU A 187 -34.16 -2.15 2.78
C LEU A 187 -33.92 -3.33 3.74
N SER A 188 -34.98 -3.89 4.31
CA SER A 188 -34.89 -4.96 5.33
C SER A 188 -34.20 -6.26 4.87
N SER A 189 -34.07 -6.48 3.56
CA SER A 189 -33.34 -7.60 2.95
C SER A 189 -31.83 -7.39 2.86
N LEU A 190 -31.34 -6.18 3.19
CA LEU A 190 -29.94 -5.81 3.03
C LEU A 190 -29.05 -6.63 3.95
N GLN A 191 -28.08 -7.31 3.36
CA GLN A 191 -27.07 -8.17 3.99
C GLN A 191 -25.69 -7.50 3.99
N VAL A 192 -25.38 -6.75 2.94
CA VAL A 192 -24.10 -6.04 2.78
C VAL A 192 -24.37 -4.56 2.60
N LEU A 193 -23.83 -3.74 3.50
CA LEU A 193 -23.85 -2.28 3.39
C LEU A 193 -22.43 -1.73 3.59
N ASP A 194 -21.89 -1.11 2.55
CA ASP A 194 -20.67 -0.32 2.63
C ASP A 194 -20.98 1.15 2.34
N VAL A 195 -20.79 2.00 3.34
CA VAL A 195 -20.90 3.47 3.23
C VAL A 195 -19.58 4.15 3.57
N SER A 196 -18.48 3.40 3.60
CA SER A 196 -17.20 3.88 4.07
C SER A 196 -16.61 4.97 3.18
N ARG A 197 -15.72 5.80 3.72
CA ARG A 197 -15.03 6.87 2.99
C ARG A 197 -16.01 7.82 2.32
N ASN A 198 -16.91 8.37 3.14
CA ASN A 198 -17.86 9.42 2.80
C ASN A 198 -17.77 10.53 3.86
N GLN A 199 -18.72 11.47 3.85
CA GLN A 199 -18.83 12.58 4.79
C GLN A 199 -20.08 12.45 5.68
N PHE A 200 -20.60 11.23 5.88
CA PHE A 200 -21.80 11.03 6.69
C PHE A 200 -21.56 11.42 8.15
N THR A 201 -22.55 12.05 8.76
CA THR A 201 -22.55 12.52 10.15
C THR A 201 -23.67 11.84 10.94
N GLY A 202 -23.73 12.15 12.23
CA GLY A 202 -24.83 11.78 13.10
C GLY A 202 -24.54 10.59 14.01
N ASN A 203 -25.37 10.47 15.04
CA ASN A 203 -25.25 9.40 16.02
C ASN A 203 -25.93 8.13 15.50
N ILE A 204 -25.18 7.03 15.42
CA ILE A 204 -25.71 5.77 14.87
C ILE A 204 -26.84 5.15 15.71
N ALA A 205 -26.98 5.56 16.98
CA ALA A 205 -28.10 5.18 17.83
C ALA A 205 -29.46 5.70 17.34
N SER A 206 -29.49 6.62 16.35
CA SER A 206 -30.69 7.30 15.85
C SER A 206 -31.59 6.50 14.90
N GLY A 207 -31.35 5.20 14.68
CA GLY A 207 -32.43 4.26 14.32
C GLY A 207 -32.48 3.73 12.88
N THR A 208 -31.93 4.42 11.87
CA THR A 208 -31.99 3.95 10.46
C THR A 208 -31.39 2.55 10.30
N LEU A 209 -30.26 2.28 10.94
CA LEU A 209 -29.63 0.96 10.90
C LEU A 209 -30.39 -0.10 11.70
N ASN A 210 -31.13 0.27 12.75
CA ASN A 210 -31.82 -0.71 13.61
C ASN A 210 -32.84 -1.58 12.87
N ASN A 211 -33.33 -1.10 11.72
CA ASN A 211 -34.29 -1.80 10.86
C ASN A 211 -33.61 -2.80 9.91
N LEU A 212 -32.29 -2.70 9.71
CA LEU A 212 -31.52 -3.54 8.79
C LEU A 212 -31.07 -4.85 9.45
N ILE A 213 -32.02 -5.59 9.99
CA ILE A 213 -31.77 -6.79 10.81
C ILE A 213 -31.13 -7.96 10.05
N SER A 214 -31.11 -7.91 8.71
CA SER A 214 -30.50 -8.92 7.85
C SER A 214 -29.01 -8.71 7.60
N LEU A 215 -28.42 -7.61 8.09
CA LEU A 215 -27.02 -7.29 7.84
C LEU A 215 -26.08 -8.37 8.38
N GLU A 216 -25.16 -8.78 7.52
CA GLU A 216 -24.03 -9.66 7.81
C GLU A 216 -22.70 -8.93 7.68
N PHE A 217 -22.62 -7.94 6.78
CA PHE A 217 -21.48 -7.03 6.59
C PHE A 217 -21.93 -5.58 6.70
N LEU A 218 -21.22 -4.81 7.53
CA LEU A 218 -21.41 -3.38 7.68
C LEU A 218 -20.06 -2.67 7.73
N SER A 219 -19.86 -1.68 6.86
CA SER A 219 -18.73 -0.76 6.95
C SER A 219 -19.21 0.68 7.07
N LEU A 220 -18.86 1.30 8.20
CA LEU A 220 -19.09 2.72 8.52
C LEU A 220 -17.80 3.54 8.46
N SER A 221 -16.68 2.90 8.15
CA SER A 221 -15.32 3.44 8.30
C SER A 221 -15.11 4.76 7.54
N ASN A 222 -14.21 5.61 8.03
CA ASN A 222 -13.83 6.87 7.41
C ASN A 222 -15.06 7.77 7.10
N ASN A 223 -15.85 8.04 8.14
CA ASN A 223 -16.97 8.98 8.14
C ASN A 223 -16.92 9.82 9.42
N HIS A 224 -17.86 10.74 9.58
CA HIS A 224 -18.03 11.58 10.78
C HIS A 224 -19.14 11.07 11.71
N PHE A 225 -19.37 9.75 11.74
CA PHE A 225 -20.34 9.14 12.64
C PHE A 225 -19.91 9.24 14.11
N GLU A 226 -20.90 9.45 14.97
CA GLU A 226 -20.77 9.25 16.41
C GLU A 226 -21.33 7.88 16.80
N VAL A 227 -20.52 7.04 17.45
CA VAL A 227 -20.92 5.70 17.87
C VAL A 227 -20.73 5.55 19.38
N PRO A 228 -21.79 5.22 20.15
CA PRO A 228 -21.66 4.94 21.58
C PRO A 228 -20.75 3.74 21.85
N LEU A 229 -19.89 3.84 22.86
CA LEU A 229 -18.91 2.81 23.24
C LEU A 229 -19.53 1.42 23.52
N SER A 230 -20.80 1.36 23.95
CA SER A 230 -21.49 0.09 24.19
C SER A 230 -21.83 -0.71 22.92
N PHE A 231 -21.87 -0.05 21.75
CA PHE A 231 -22.38 -0.63 20.49
C PHE A 231 -23.80 -1.23 20.60
N LYS A 232 -24.58 -0.86 21.63
CA LYS A 232 -25.93 -1.39 21.86
C LYS A 232 -26.90 -1.10 20.72
N SER A 233 -26.67 -0.04 19.93
CA SER A 233 -27.43 0.25 18.71
C SER A 233 -27.52 -0.95 17.77
N PHE A 234 -26.52 -1.85 17.82
CA PHE A 234 -26.49 -3.04 16.97
C PHE A 234 -27.17 -4.28 17.57
N SER A 235 -27.88 -4.17 18.69
CA SER A 235 -28.50 -5.30 19.43
C SER A 235 -29.37 -6.23 18.57
N ASN A 236 -30.03 -5.70 17.54
CA ASN A 236 -30.96 -6.46 16.71
C ASN A 236 -30.27 -7.20 15.54
N HIS A 237 -28.99 -6.92 15.26
CA HIS A 237 -28.29 -7.43 14.08
C HIS A 237 -27.72 -8.82 14.32
N SER A 238 -28.57 -9.80 14.65
CA SER A 238 -28.13 -11.16 15.02
C SER A 238 -27.31 -11.92 13.96
N LYS A 239 -27.34 -11.48 12.69
CA LYS A 239 -26.58 -12.08 11.59
C LYS A 239 -25.25 -11.40 11.30
N LEU A 240 -24.92 -10.30 12.00
CA LEU A 240 -23.73 -9.51 11.73
C LEU A 240 -22.47 -10.35 12.01
N LYS A 241 -21.59 -10.42 11.01
CA LYS A 241 -20.32 -11.18 11.05
C LYS A 241 -19.11 -10.29 10.78
N PHE A 242 -19.26 -9.28 9.94
CA PHE A 242 -18.20 -8.36 9.55
C PHE A 242 -18.62 -6.95 9.90
N PHE A 243 -17.84 -6.29 10.75
CA PHE A 243 -18.14 -4.92 11.14
C PHE A 243 -16.88 -4.08 11.17
N MET A 244 -16.85 -3.05 10.33
CA MET A 244 -15.74 -2.11 10.19
C MET A 244 -16.22 -0.70 10.51
N CYS A 245 -15.58 -0.09 11.49
CA CYS A 245 -15.87 1.26 11.96
C CYS A 245 -14.56 1.97 12.27
N ASP A 246 -13.61 1.96 11.34
CA ASP A 246 -12.34 2.67 11.50
C ASP A 246 -12.53 4.18 11.30
N ASN A 247 -11.76 4.99 12.01
CA ASN A 247 -11.73 6.44 11.84
C ASN A 247 -13.13 7.08 11.91
N ILE A 248 -13.87 6.76 12.98
CA ILE A 248 -15.13 7.40 13.39
C ILE A 248 -14.95 8.13 14.73
N THR A 249 -16.01 8.67 15.33
CA THR A 249 -15.94 9.23 16.69
C THR A 249 -16.66 8.33 17.68
N LEU A 250 -15.92 7.72 18.62
CA LEU A 250 -16.52 7.07 19.78
C LEU A 250 -16.98 8.10 20.82
N VAL A 251 -18.20 7.94 21.30
CA VAL A 251 -18.80 8.79 22.34
C VAL A 251 -19.16 7.96 23.58
N GLU A 252 -19.16 8.60 24.74
CA GLU A 252 -19.57 7.95 25.99
C GLU A 252 -21.04 7.51 25.93
N ASP A 253 -21.34 6.38 26.56
CA ASP A 253 -22.72 5.97 26.75
C ASP A 253 -23.43 6.91 27.73
N GLN A 254 -24.69 7.27 27.45
CA GLN A 254 -25.53 7.95 28.45
C GLN A 254 -25.69 7.03 29.68
N ALA A 255 -25.66 7.55 30.91
CA ALA A 255 -25.50 6.77 32.14
C ALA A 255 -26.43 5.53 32.24
N GLY A 256 -25.88 4.37 32.65
CA GLY A 256 -26.66 3.18 33.03
C GLY A 256 -26.33 1.85 32.36
N PHE A 257 -25.27 1.75 31.54
CA PHE A 257 -25.08 0.58 30.67
C PHE A 257 -23.81 -0.22 31.00
N ARG A 258 -23.92 -1.08 32.01
CA ARG A 258 -23.04 -2.23 32.18
C ARG A 258 -23.84 -3.49 31.82
N ASN A 259 -23.21 -4.46 31.15
CA ASN A 259 -23.75 -5.81 30.86
C ASN A 259 -24.60 -5.99 29.59
N PHE A 260 -24.38 -5.21 28.52
CA PHE A 260 -24.96 -5.55 27.22
C PHE A 260 -24.31 -6.83 26.65
N ILE A 261 -25.14 -7.77 26.21
CA ILE A 261 -24.71 -9.00 25.53
C ILE A 261 -25.24 -8.93 24.09
N PRO A 262 -24.37 -8.82 23.08
CA PRO A 262 -24.80 -8.80 21.68
C PRO A 262 -25.33 -10.17 21.26
N LYS A 263 -26.32 -10.17 20.36
CA LYS A 263 -26.81 -11.40 19.71
C LYS A 263 -25.91 -11.88 18.57
N PHE A 264 -25.08 -10.99 18.04
CA PHE A 264 -24.16 -11.30 16.95
C PHE A 264 -22.85 -11.92 17.46
N GLN A 265 -22.22 -12.69 16.58
CA GLN A 265 -20.86 -13.20 16.74
C GLN A 265 -20.07 -12.77 15.51
N LEU A 266 -19.16 -11.82 15.72
CA LEU A 266 -18.33 -11.26 14.67
C LEU A 266 -17.17 -12.21 14.36
N MET A 267 -16.90 -12.34 13.06
CA MET A 267 -15.70 -12.97 12.52
C MET A 267 -14.61 -11.92 12.25
N LEU A 268 -15.00 -10.71 11.84
CA LEU A 268 -14.10 -9.55 11.73
C LEU A 268 -14.69 -8.35 12.45
N PHE A 269 -13.87 -7.73 13.30
CA PHE A 269 -14.16 -6.42 13.88
C PHE A 269 -12.97 -5.48 13.73
N SER A 270 -13.22 -4.28 13.22
CA SER A 270 -12.21 -3.22 13.06
C SER A 270 -12.72 -1.90 13.63
N LEU A 271 -11.95 -1.32 14.54
CA LEU A 271 -12.25 -0.06 15.22
C LEU A 271 -10.93 0.69 15.43
N SER A 272 -10.23 1.04 14.35
CA SER A 272 -8.97 1.80 14.41
C SER A 272 -9.23 3.31 14.44
N TYR A 273 -8.32 4.13 14.97
CA TYR A 273 -8.38 5.61 14.90
C TYR A 273 -9.70 6.25 15.38
N SER A 274 -10.38 5.67 16.36
CA SER A 274 -11.77 6.03 16.70
C SER A 274 -11.97 6.67 18.07
N THR A 275 -10.97 6.63 18.95
CA THR A 275 -11.00 7.29 20.26
C THR A 275 -10.40 8.70 20.20
N SER A 276 -11.01 9.67 20.89
CA SER A 276 -10.37 10.97 21.16
C SER A 276 -9.40 10.88 22.34
N LYS A 277 -8.43 11.82 22.43
CA LYS A 277 -7.48 11.88 23.57
C LYS A 277 -8.14 12.08 24.93
N ALA A 278 -9.35 12.66 24.97
CA ALA A 278 -10.09 12.88 26.21
C ALA A 278 -10.79 11.61 26.70
N LEU A 279 -11.06 10.65 25.80
CA LEU A 279 -11.70 9.39 26.12
C LEU A 279 -10.63 8.36 26.50
N ASN A 280 -10.41 8.17 27.80
CA ASN A 280 -9.62 7.04 28.30
C ASN A 280 -10.53 5.81 28.33
N ALA A 281 -10.74 5.20 27.17
CA ALA A 281 -11.73 4.13 27.00
C ALA A 281 -11.18 2.77 27.46
N ASP A 282 -12.04 1.99 28.10
CA ASP A 282 -11.85 0.54 28.17
C ASP A 282 -12.22 -0.08 26.82
N VAL A 283 -11.66 -1.26 26.53
CA VAL A 283 -12.04 -2.06 25.36
C VAL A 283 -13.57 -2.29 25.36
N PRO A 284 -14.27 -2.13 24.21
CA PRO A 284 -15.72 -2.29 24.15
C PRO A 284 -16.22 -3.60 24.79
N ASN A 285 -17.12 -3.49 25.75
CA ASN A 285 -17.49 -4.60 26.63
C ASN A 285 -18.19 -5.77 25.91
N PHE A 286 -18.80 -5.52 24.76
CA PHE A 286 -19.45 -6.57 23.98
C PHE A 286 -18.43 -7.62 23.49
N LEU A 287 -17.14 -7.25 23.35
CA LEU A 287 -16.05 -8.14 22.94
C LEU A 287 -15.81 -9.29 23.92
N TYR A 288 -16.11 -9.12 25.21
CA TYR A 288 -16.05 -10.22 26.19
C TYR A 288 -16.99 -11.37 25.84
N ASN A 289 -18.05 -11.09 25.06
CA ASN A 289 -19.06 -12.05 24.65
C ASN A 289 -18.88 -12.51 23.21
N GLN A 290 -17.71 -12.28 22.60
CA GLN A 290 -17.38 -12.77 21.27
C GLN A 290 -16.46 -14.01 21.36
N TYR A 291 -16.78 -15.03 20.58
CA TYR A 291 -16.10 -16.33 20.58
C TYR A 291 -15.72 -16.83 19.17
N ASP A 292 -16.13 -16.12 18.11
CA ASP A 292 -15.89 -16.50 16.71
C ASP A 292 -15.01 -15.50 15.94
N LEU A 293 -14.34 -14.58 16.66
CA LEU A 293 -13.44 -13.61 16.01
C LEU A 293 -12.27 -14.34 15.36
N ARG A 294 -12.02 -13.99 14.09
CA ARG A 294 -10.84 -14.40 13.32
C ARG A 294 -9.89 -13.23 13.12
N THR A 295 -10.42 -12.04 12.87
CA THR A 295 -9.63 -10.80 12.77
C THR A 295 -10.17 -9.75 13.71
N LEU A 296 -9.30 -9.19 14.54
CA LEU A 296 -9.62 -8.07 15.42
C LEU A 296 -8.57 -6.96 15.26
N ASP A 297 -9.01 -5.76 14.89
CA ASP A 297 -8.19 -4.57 14.86
C ASP A 297 -8.77 -3.47 15.76
N LEU A 298 -8.05 -3.16 16.84
CA LEU A 298 -8.33 -2.05 17.76
C LEU A 298 -7.18 -1.03 17.78
N SER A 299 -6.34 -1.03 16.74
CA SER A 299 -5.11 -0.25 16.68
C SER A 299 -5.36 1.26 16.69
N ASN A 300 -4.34 2.04 17.04
CA ASN A 300 -4.36 3.51 16.96
C ASN A 300 -5.52 4.14 17.75
N ASN A 301 -5.74 3.65 18.96
CA ASN A 301 -6.71 4.22 19.91
C ASN A 301 -6.02 4.56 21.23
N ASN A 302 -6.81 4.96 22.21
CA ASN A 302 -6.38 5.20 23.57
C ASN A 302 -6.95 4.15 24.54
N PHE A 303 -7.13 2.90 24.08
CA PHE A 303 -7.61 1.84 24.96
C PHE A 303 -6.57 1.53 26.03
N SER A 304 -7.03 1.45 27.28
CA SER A 304 -6.17 1.22 28.44
C SER A 304 -6.52 -0.08 29.17
N GLY A 305 -5.84 -0.36 30.27
CA GLY A 305 -6.00 -1.59 31.05
C GLY A 305 -4.95 -2.65 30.73
N MET A 306 -5.12 -3.84 31.31
CA MET A 306 -4.19 -4.95 31.09
C MET A 306 -4.30 -5.47 29.65
N PHE A 307 -3.20 -6.05 29.14
CA PHE A 307 -3.25 -6.80 27.87
C PHE A 307 -4.43 -7.81 27.89
N PRO A 308 -5.35 -7.76 26.92
CA PRO A 308 -6.59 -8.55 26.92
C PRO A 308 -6.36 -10.02 26.53
N SER A 309 -5.74 -10.81 27.42
CA SER A 309 -5.48 -12.24 27.16
C SER A 309 -6.75 -13.04 26.90
N TRP A 310 -7.86 -12.61 27.48
CA TRP A 310 -9.18 -13.21 27.31
C TRP A 310 -9.64 -13.22 25.83
N LEU A 311 -9.13 -12.34 24.97
CA LEU A 311 -9.43 -12.40 23.53
C LEU A 311 -8.88 -13.70 22.91
N LEU A 312 -7.65 -14.07 23.25
CA LEU A 312 -7.02 -15.31 22.81
C LEU A 312 -7.62 -16.54 23.49
N GLU A 313 -8.05 -16.40 24.75
CA GLU A 313 -8.71 -17.48 25.48
C GLU A 313 -10.10 -17.80 24.90
N ASN A 314 -10.89 -16.78 24.57
CA ASN A 314 -12.27 -16.91 24.14
C ASN A 314 -12.42 -17.20 22.64
N ASN A 315 -11.51 -16.72 21.79
CA ASN A 315 -11.61 -16.84 20.33
C ASN A 315 -10.56 -17.81 19.79
N THR A 316 -10.86 -19.11 19.81
CA THR A 316 -9.94 -20.17 19.35
C THR A 316 -9.70 -20.15 17.83
N SER A 317 -10.58 -19.49 17.08
CA SER A 317 -10.48 -19.28 15.64
C SER A 317 -9.70 -18.01 15.27
N LEU A 318 -9.14 -17.28 16.23
CA LEU A 318 -8.43 -16.03 15.97
C LEU A 318 -7.20 -16.26 15.09
N GLU A 319 -7.06 -15.45 14.04
CA GLU A 319 -5.99 -15.50 13.05
C GLU A 319 -5.10 -14.25 13.12
N ALA A 320 -5.71 -13.08 13.32
CA ALA A 320 -5.02 -11.80 13.38
C ALA A 320 -5.51 -10.93 14.54
N LEU A 321 -4.56 -10.47 15.37
CA LEU A 321 -4.81 -9.56 16.49
C LEU A 321 -3.95 -8.30 16.36
N HIS A 322 -4.60 -7.16 16.13
CA HIS A 322 -3.96 -5.85 16.03
C HIS A 322 -4.41 -4.94 17.18
N LEU A 323 -3.49 -4.65 18.10
CA LEU A 323 -3.66 -3.78 19.26
C LEU A 323 -2.61 -2.64 19.28
N ARG A 324 -1.93 -2.42 18.14
CA ARG A 324 -0.87 -1.42 18.00
C ARG A 324 -1.32 -0.04 18.46
N GLN A 325 -0.43 0.75 19.06
CA GLN A 325 -0.66 2.17 19.36
C GLN A 325 -1.89 2.37 20.25
N ASN A 326 -1.80 1.82 21.46
CA ASN A 326 -2.78 1.94 22.54
C ASN A 326 -2.04 2.19 23.87
N SER A 327 -2.78 2.15 24.99
CA SER A 327 -2.26 2.36 26.34
C SER A 327 -2.28 1.06 27.18
N PHE A 328 -2.21 -0.12 26.55
CA PHE A 328 -2.23 -1.40 27.28
C PHE A 328 -0.99 -1.59 28.16
N VAL A 329 -1.19 -2.14 29.35
CA VAL A 329 -0.14 -2.36 30.37
C VAL A 329 -0.05 -3.81 30.83
N GLY A 330 0.94 -4.07 31.69
CA GLY A 330 1.13 -5.38 32.32
C GLY A 330 1.94 -6.35 31.45
N PRO A 331 2.12 -7.60 31.91
CA PRO A 331 2.82 -8.61 31.15
C PRO A 331 1.95 -9.18 30.03
N LEU A 332 2.58 -9.56 28.91
CA LEU A 332 1.94 -10.39 27.91
C LEU A 332 1.64 -11.76 28.53
N LYS A 333 0.36 -12.05 28.79
CA LYS A 333 -0.11 -13.37 29.23
C LYS A 333 -0.78 -14.07 28.07
N LEU A 334 -0.46 -15.35 27.90
CA LEU A 334 -1.04 -16.22 26.88
C LEU A 334 -1.93 -17.27 27.55
N PRO A 335 -2.94 -17.78 26.84
CA PRO A 335 -3.78 -18.88 27.30
C PRO A 335 -2.97 -20.15 27.61
N ASN A 336 -3.60 -21.06 28.36
CA ASN A 336 -3.04 -22.37 28.69
C ASN A 336 -3.33 -23.44 27.62
N HIS A 337 -4.08 -23.10 26.56
CA HIS A 337 -4.40 -23.97 25.44
C HIS A 337 -3.72 -23.47 24.15
N PRO A 338 -3.52 -24.33 23.13
CA PRO A 338 -3.00 -23.90 21.84
C PRO A 338 -4.05 -23.15 20.98
N ASN A 339 -3.63 -22.06 20.35
CA ASN A 339 -4.33 -21.31 19.31
C ASN A 339 -3.57 -21.43 17.97
N PRO A 340 -3.69 -22.55 17.24
CA PRO A 340 -2.91 -22.81 16.03
C PRO A 340 -3.30 -21.94 14.83
N ASN A 341 -4.44 -21.24 14.89
CA ASN A 341 -4.91 -20.39 13.81
C ASN A 341 -4.25 -19.01 13.82
N VAL A 342 -3.64 -18.58 14.93
CA VAL A 342 -3.04 -17.25 15.04
C VAL A 342 -1.79 -17.15 14.17
N ILE A 343 -1.85 -16.28 13.18
CA ILE A 343 -0.80 -15.99 12.20
C ILE A 343 -0.13 -14.65 12.53
N ILE A 344 -0.90 -13.65 12.99
CA ILE A 344 -0.45 -12.28 13.20
C ILE A 344 -0.76 -11.81 14.61
N ILE A 345 0.27 -11.31 15.29
CA ILE A 345 0.11 -10.51 16.51
C ILE A 345 0.87 -9.19 16.33
N ASP A 346 0.15 -8.08 16.43
CA ASP A 346 0.72 -6.74 16.51
C ASP A 346 0.25 -6.03 17.78
N ILE A 347 1.15 -5.91 18.75
CA ILE A 347 0.91 -5.21 20.02
C ILE A 347 1.87 -4.03 20.20
N SER A 348 2.43 -3.55 19.09
CA SER A 348 3.47 -2.52 19.08
C SER A 348 2.97 -1.20 19.66
N ASN A 349 3.88 -0.36 20.17
CA ASN A 349 3.57 0.94 20.73
C ASN A 349 2.48 0.89 21.82
N ASN A 350 2.79 0.16 22.89
CA ASN A 350 2.00 0.06 24.11
C ASN A 350 2.94 0.17 25.32
N ASN A 351 2.45 -0.05 26.55
CA ASN A 351 3.25 -0.08 27.77
C ASN A 351 3.30 -1.49 28.37
N ILE A 352 3.41 -2.51 27.51
CA ILE A 352 3.54 -3.92 27.91
C ILE A 352 4.94 -4.16 28.47
N ARG A 353 5.04 -4.84 29.61
CA ARG A 353 6.30 -5.04 30.35
C ARG A 353 6.59 -6.52 30.57
N GLY A 354 7.76 -6.84 31.14
CA GLY A 354 8.13 -8.21 31.47
C GLY A 354 8.86 -8.92 30.33
N GLN A 355 8.80 -10.25 30.31
CA GLN A 355 9.47 -11.07 29.30
C GLN A 355 8.47 -11.60 28.28
N VAL A 356 8.94 -11.90 27.07
CA VAL A 356 8.14 -12.64 26.09
C VAL A 356 7.86 -14.05 26.66
N PRO A 357 6.60 -14.51 26.73
CA PRO A 357 6.24 -15.78 27.36
C PRO A 357 6.96 -16.99 26.75
N ARG A 358 7.52 -17.85 27.61
CA ARG A 358 8.29 -19.04 27.18
C ARG A 358 7.44 -20.07 26.44
N ASN A 359 6.15 -20.15 26.75
CA ASN A 359 5.18 -21.05 26.12
C ASN A 359 4.62 -20.49 24.81
N MET A 360 5.07 -19.33 24.33
CA MET A 360 4.49 -18.68 23.15
C MET A 360 4.46 -19.59 21.92
N CYS A 361 5.52 -20.35 21.65
CA CYS A 361 5.54 -21.24 20.49
C CYS A 361 4.65 -22.48 20.64
N LEU A 362 4.31 -22.87 21.87
CA LEU A 362 3.35 -23.96 22.13
C LEU A 362 1.92 -23.46 21.94
N VAL A 363 1.66 -22.23 22.39
CA VAL A 363 0.35 -21.59 22.24
C VAL A 363 0.11 -21.16 20.80
N LEU A 364 1.11 -20.62 20.11
CA LEU A 364 1.00 -20.03 18.77
C LEU A 364 1.96 -20.72 17.78
N PRO A 365 1.73 -22.01 17.44
CA PRO A 365 2.68 -22.81 16.67
C PRO A 365 2.83 -22.38 15.20
N ASN A 366 1.85 -21.66 14.64
CA ASN A 366 1.85 -21.21 13.25
C ASN A 366 2.08 -19.69 13.10
N LEU A 367 2.57 -19.03 14.15
CA LEU A 367 2.83 -17.60 14.15
C LEU A 367 3.78 -17.23 13.01
N SER A 368 3.40 -16.24 12.21
CA SER A 368 4.11 -15.80 11.01
C SER A 368 4.66 -14.39 11.17
N ILE A 369 3.84 -13.50 11.74
CA ILE A 369 4.15 -12.09 11.94
C ILE A 369 4.02 -11.76 13.42
N LEU A 370 5.12 -11.33 14.04
CA LEU A 370 5.15 -10.89 15.43
C LEU A 370 5.71 -9.47 15.52
N ARG A 371 4.87 -8.53 15.94
CA ARG A 371 5.27 -7.14 16.18
C ARG A 371 4.95 -6.75 17.61
N MET A 372 6.00 -6.40 18.34
CA MET A 372 5.93 -5.97 19.73
C MET A 372 6.86 -4.76 19.97
N ALA A 373 7.12 -3.99 18.91
CA ALA A 373 7.99 -2.83 18.96
C ALA A 373 7.48 -1.78 19.96
N MET A 374 8.34 -0.88 20.43
CA MET A 374 7.96 0.26 21.27
C MET A 374 7.17 -0.17 22.51
N ASN A 375 7.76 -1.06 23.31
CA ASN A 375 7.18 -1.56 24.56
C ASN A 375 8.27 -1.58 25.65
N GLY A 376 7.96 -2.15 26.82
CA GLY A 376 8.88 -2.34 27.94
C GLY A 376 9.38 -3.78 28.11
N LEU A 377 9.51 -4.55 27.03
CA LEU A 377 9.93 -5.96 27.08
C LEU A 377 11.40 -6.10 27.47
N THR A 378 11.72 -7.12 28.24
CA THR A 378 13.04 -7.33 28.86
C THR A 378 13.59 -8.73 28.61
N SER A 379 14.89 -8.92 28.89
CA SER A 379 15.58 -10.22 28.84
C SER A 379 15.77 -10.77 27.43
N SER A 380 15.11 -11.88 27.06
CA SER A 380 15.32 -12.63 25.82
C SER A 380 14.00 -12.99 25.16
N ILE A 381 14.08 -13.49 23.93
CA ILE A 381 12.98 -14.23 23.29
C ILE A 381 13.07 -15.73 23.62
N PRO A 382 11.96 -16.49 23.54
CA PRO A 382 11.96 -17.93 23.70
C PRO A 382 12.83 -18.66 22.67
N SER A 383 13.57 -19.69 23.10
CA SER A 383 14.44 -20.46 22.20
C SER A 383 13.69 -21.21 21.09
N CYS A 384 12.42 -21.51 21.33
CA CYS A 384 11.57 -22.20 20.37
C CYS A 384 11.29 -21.40 19.09
N PHE A 385 11.59 -20.09 19.05
CA PHE A 385 11.40 -19.27 17.84
C PHE A 385 12.18 -19.82 16.66
N GLY A 386 13.38 -20.39 16.90
CA GLY A 386 14.19 -21.00 15.83
C GLY A 386 13.57 -22.25 15.19
N ASN A 387 12.55 -22.84 15.84
CA ASN A 387 11.81 -24.01 15.35
C ASN A 387 10.50 -23.63 14.64
N LEU A 388 10.03 -22.38 14.77
CA LEU A 388 8.83 -21.92 14.08
C LEU A 388 9.12 -21.74 12.60
N SER A 389 8.71 -22.70 11.77
CA SER A 389 8.95 -22.66 10.32
C SER A 389 8.21 -21.53 9.61
N SER A 390 7.12 -21.06 10.20
CA SER A 390 6.26 -20.00 9.70
C SER A 390 6.74 -18.59 10.00
N LEU A 391 7.65 -18.39 10.97
CA LEU A 391 7.99 -17.06 11.50
C LEU A 391 8.89 -16.28 10.54
N VAL A 392 8.28 -15.33 9.81
CA VAL A 392 8.93 -14.62 8.70
C VAL A 392 9.22 -13.16 9.00
N LEU A 393 8.44 -12.52 9.87
CA LEU A 393 8.58 -11.11 10.23
C LEU A 393 8.57 -10.96 11.75
N VAL A 394 9.66 -10.43 12.31
CA VAL A 394 9.78 -10.13 13.73
C VAL A 394 10.21 -8.68 13.93
N ASP A 395 9.39 -7.89 14.61
CA ASP A 395 9.74 -6.55 15.08
C ASP A 395 9.66 -6.47 16.61
N LEU A 396 10.82 -6.29 17.22
CA LEU A 396 11.03 -6.14 18.66
C LEU A 396 11.82 -4.85 18.95
N SER A 397 11.86 -3.92 18.00
CA SER A 397 12.57 -2.65 18.15
C SER A 397 12.03 -1.83 19.33
N ASN A 398 12.85 -0.92 19.87
CA ASN A 398 12.46 0.00 20.94
C ASN A 398 11.92 -0.74 22.19
N ASN A 399 12.73 -1.66 22.71
CA ASN A 399 12.45 -2.42 23.93
C ASN A 399 13.69 -2.39 24.85
N ARG A 400 13.75 -3.27 25.86
CA ARG A 400 14.87 -3.41 26.80
C ARG A 400 15.46 -4.82 26.77
N LEU A 401 15.50 -5.43 25.58
CA LEU A 401 16.00 -6.79 25.37
C LEU A 401 17.54 -6.81 25.41
N SER A 402 18.12 -7.83 26.04
CA SER A 402 19.59 -7.93 26.21
C SER A 402 20.18 -9.32 25.93
N LYS A 403 19.36 -10.37 25.94
CA LYS A 403 19.78 -11.78 25.83
C LYS A 403 19.18 -12.50 24.61
N VAL A 404 18.82 -11.76 23.56
CA VAL A 404 18.29 -12.35 22.31
C VAL A 404 19.42 -13.10 21.60
N LYS A 405 19.16 -14.35 21.19
CA LYS A 405 20.08 -15.11 20.34
C LYS A 405 19.57 -15.09 18.91
N LEU A 406 20.32 -14.48 18.00
CA LEU A 406 19.86 -14.29 16.61
C LEU A 406 19.63 -15.61 15.85
N GLU A 407 20.25 -16.72 16.27
CA GLU A 407 19.97 -18.07 15.73
C GLU A 407 18.48 -18.44 15.77
N GLN A 408 17.73 -17.85 16.72
CA GLN A 408 16.30 -18.07 16.92
C GLN A 408 15.45 -17.41 15.82
N LEU A 409 16.02 -16.52 15.01
CA LEU A 409 15.33 -15.74 13.97
C LEU A 409 15.81 -16.07 12.56
N LYS A 410 16.54 -17.18 12.38
CA LYS A 410 17.20 -17.59 11.12
C LYS A 410 16.31 -17.77 9.89
N ARG A 411 14.99 -17.84 10.09
CA ARG A 411 13.98 -18.02 9.04
C ARG A 411 13.29 -16.71 8.64
N SER A 412 13.51 -15.63 9.39
CA SER A 412 12.83 -14.37 9.18
C SER A 412 13.53 -13.57 8.08
N TRP A 413 12.75 -13.04 7.13
CA TRP A 413 13.26 -12.13 6.11
C TRP A 413 13.33 -10.69 6.60
N TYR A 414 12.52 -10.35 7.61
CA TYR A 414 12.58 -9.09 8.33
C TYR A 414 12.87 -9.33 9.81
N VAL A 415 13.92 -8.67 10.30
CA VAL A 415 14.28 -8.65 11.73
C VAL A 415 14.53 -7.21 12.18
N GLY A 416 13.60 -6.68 12.99
CA GLY A 416 13.71 -5.40 13.68
C GLY A 416 14.07 -5.60 15.15
N LEU A 417 15.26 -5.14 15.55
CA LEU A 417 15.81 -5.24 16.91
C LEU A 417 16.45 -3.92 17.37
N SER A 418 16.21 -2.83 16.65
CA SER A 418 16.82 -1.54 16.95
C SER A 418 16.43 -1.00 18.32
N ASN A 419 17.29 -0.15 18.89
CA ASN A 419 17.07 0.50 20.17
C ASN A 419 16.73 -0.49 21.30
N ASN A 420 17.70 -1.38 21.58
CA ASN A 420 17.67 -2.39 22.64
C ASN A 420 19.03 -2.41 23.38
N ASN A 421 19.28 -3.44 24.20
CA ASN A 421 20.50 -3.61 25.00
C ASN A 421 21.32 -4.84 24.55
N LEU A 422 21.35 -5.14 23.24
CA LEU A 422 22.02 -6.33 22.69
C LEU A 422 23.55 -6.16 22.64
N VAL A 423 24.33 -7.23 22.93
CA VAL A 423 25.79 -7.16 23.12
C VAL A 423 26.62 -7.99 22.12
N LEU A 424 26.10 -9.09 21.55
CA LEU A 424 26.92 -10.05 20.78
C LEU A 424 26.54 -10.14 19.29
N PRO A 425 27.51 -9.96 18.34
CA PRO A 425 27.21 -9.97 16.90
C PRO A 425 27.54 -11.27 16.14
N THR A 426 28.25 -12.25 16.73
CA THR A 426 28.76 -13.43 15.98
C THR A 426 27.66 -14.33 15.41
N GLN A 427 26.41 -14.18 15.86
CA GLN A 427 25.26 -14.94 15.37
C GLN A 427 24.57 -14.29 14.15
N LEU A 428 25.00 -13.11 13.68
CA LEU A 428 24.40 -12.44 12.52
C LEU A 428 24.39 -13.33 11.27
N CYS A 429 25.45 -14.13 11.05
CA CYS A 429 25.59 -15.04 9.92
C CYS A 429 24.52 -16.13 9.82
N LEU A 430 23.80 -16.40 10.92
CA LEU A 430 22.77 -17.43 10.95
C LEU A 430 21.48 -16.97 10.28
N LEU A 431 21.34 -15.67 9.99
CA LEU A 431 20.15 -15.06 9.42
C LEU A 431 20.16 -15.08 7.88
N GLN A 432 20.24 -16.27 7.28
CA GLN A 432 20.53 -16.45 5.86
C GLN A 432 19.40 -16.02 4.89
N HIS A 433 18.16 -15.89 5.38
CA HIS A 433 16.98 -15.51 4.59
C HIS A 433 16.65 -14.01 4.70
N LEU A 434 17.53 -13.21 5.29
CA LEU A 434 17.28 -11.78 5.52
C LEU A 434 17.19 -10.99 4.23
N ARG A 435 16.25 -10.06 4.25
CA ARG A 435 16.13 -8.97 3.28
C ARG A 435 16.26 -7.60 3.94
N ILE A 436 15.71 -7.47 5.15
CA ILE A 436 15.79 -6.25 5.95
C ILE A 436 16.23 -6.61 7.37
N LEU A 437 17.30 -5.94 7.82
CA LEU A 437 17.83 -6.08 9.17
C LEU A 437 18.00 -4.69 9.77
N ASP A 438 17.36 -4.45 10.91
CA ASP A 438 17.61 -3.25 11.70
C ASP A 438 18.03 -3.65 13.11
N VAL A 439 19.33 -3.54 13.39
CA VAL A 439 19.94 -3.77 14.71
C VAL A 439 20.57 -2.49 15.26
N SER A 440 20.18 -1.34 14.71
CA SER A 440 20.74 -0.05 15.07
C SER A 440 20.51 0.29 16.54
N ARG A 441 21.33 1.19 17.10
CA ARG A 441 21.18 1.68 18.49
C ARG A 441 21.20 0.54 19.51
N ASN A 442 22.22 -0.31 19.45
CA ASN A 442 22.47 -1.39 20.41
C ASN A 442 23.89 -1.27 21.00
N GLN A 443 24.38 -2.32 21.64
CA GLN A 443 25.74 -2.40 22.19
C GLN A 443 26.56 -3.50 21.48
N LEU A 444 26.23 -3.82 20.22
CA LEU A 444 26.90 -4.86 19.45
C LEU A 444 28.35 -4.46 19.19
N SER A 445 29.31 -5.34 19.49
CA SER A 445 30.74 -5.03 19.42
C SER A 445 31.57 -6.13 18.77
N GLY A 446 32.69 -5.77 18.15
CA GLY A 446 33.58 -6.68 17.42
C GLY A 446 33.51 -6.46 15.91
N PRO A 447 34.21 -7.27 15.12
CA PRO A 447 34.25 -7.12 13.67
C PRO A 447 32.92 -7.43 12.99
N LEU A 448 32.61 -6.69 11.92
CA LEU A 448 31.54 -7.06 11.00
C LEU A 448 31.88 -8.40 10.33
N PRO A 449 30.97 -9.40 10.35
CA PRO A 449 31.29 -10.70 9.79
C PRO A 449 31.15 -10.71 8.26
N CYS A 450 32.13 -11.32 7.57
CA CYS A 450 32.17 -11.42 6.10
C CYS A 450 30.94 -12.13 5.48
N CYS A 451 30.30 -13.01 6.25
CA CYS A 451 29.07 -13.70 5.84
C CYS A 451 27.91 -12.75 5.47
N LEU A 452 27.91 -11.50 5.96
CA LEU A 452 26.88 -10.51 5.62
C LEU A 452 26.79 -10.29 4.11
N GLY A 453 27.90 -10.47 3.39
CA GLY A 453 27.96 -10.41 1.93
C GLY A 453 27.31 -11.57 1.19
N ASN A 454 27.01 -12.68 1.88
CA ASN A 454 26.50 -13.90 1.25
C ASN A 454 24.97 -14.06 1.39
N PHE A 455 24.27 -13.04 1.86
CA PHE A 455 22.81 -13.10 1.99
C PHE A 455 22.13 -12.94 0.62
N SER A 456 21.18 -13.83 0.34
CA SER A 456 20.40 -13.80 -0.88
C SER A 456 19.24 -12.82 -0.74
N LEU A 457 19.47 -11.57 -1.16
CA LEU A 457 18.44 -10.53 -1.23
C LEU A 457 17.47 -10.70 -2.42
N LYS A 458 17.73 -11.70 -3.30
CA LYS A 458 17.02 -11.97 -4.56
C LYS A 458 15.78 -12.84 -4.42
N GLU A 459 15.43 -13.31 -3.22
CA GLU A 459 14.26 -14.17 -3.09
C GLU A 459 12.99 -13.42 -3.54
N ASN A 460 12.45 -13.86 -4.68
CA ASN A 460 11.06 -13.63 -5.01
C ASN A 460 10.25 -14.21 -3.86
N LEU A 461 9.62 -13.35 -3.06
CA LEU A 461 8.66 -13.74 -2.02
C LEU A 461 7.63 -14.76 -2.59
N GLU A 462 7.32 -14.66 -3.89
CA GLU A 462 6.51 -15.61 -4.66
C GLU A 462 7.03 -17.06 -4.71
N LYS A 463 8.35 -17.32 -4.75
CA LYS A 463 8.95 -18.67 -4.82
C LYS A 463 9.19 -19.31 -3.46
N ALA A 464 9.32 -18.52 -2.39
CA ALA A 464 9.51 -19.00 -1.03
C ALA A 464 8.21 -19.45 -0.33
N GLY A 465 7.07 -19.46 -1.05
CA GLY A 465 5.75 -19.71 -0.45
C GLY A 465 5.25 -18.55 0.43
N HIS A 466 6.01 -17.47 0.49
CA HIS A 466 5.68 -16.23 1.20
C HIS A 466 4.86 -15.35 0.27
N THR A 467 3.59 -15.71 0.10
CA THR A 467 2.61 -15.02 -0.75
C THR A 467 2.86 -13.52 -0.85
N GLY A 468 3.54 -13.12 -1.91
CA GLY A 468 3.51 -11.74 -2.34
C GLY A 468 2.05 -11.36 -2.55
N GLN A 469 1.67 -10.24 -1.98
CA GLN A 469 0.61 -9.37 -2.51
C GLN A 469 -0.85 -9.75 -2.26
N LYS A 470 -1.13 -10.82 -1.51
CA LYS A 470 -2.41 -10.93 -0.77
C LYS A 470 -2.05 -11.01 0.70
N SER A 471 -2.31 -9.92 1.44
CA SER A 471 -2.26 -9.88 2.91
C SER A 471 -2.81 -11.21 3.44
N TYR A 472 -2.13 -11.89 4.36
CA TYR A 472 -2.68 -13.14 4.95
C TYR A 472 -4.11 -12.92 5.44
N VAL A 473 -4.38 -11.73 5.96
CA VAL A 473 -5.72 -11.25 6.34
C VAL A 473 -6.69 -11.21 5.16
N LEU A 474 -6.25 -10.83 3.95
CA LEU A 474 -7.05 -10.88 2.72
C LEU A 474 -7.38 -12.31 2.28
N LYS A 475 -6.43 -13.24 2.41
CA LYS A 475 -6.67 -14.67 2.12
C LYS A 475 -7.68 -15.25 3.10
N SER A 476 -7.51 -14.95 4.38
CA SER A 476 -8.44 -15.32 5.46
C SER A 476 -9.82 -14.68 5.26
N LEU A 477 -9.88 -13.39 4.89
CA LEU A 477 -11.13 -12.69 4.61
C LEU A 477 -11.86 -13.25 3.39
N LYS A 478 -11.14 -13.56 2.30
CA LYS A 478 -11.72 -14.28 1.16
C LYS A 478 -12.24 -15.65 1.56
N GLN A 479 -11.49 -16.38 2.38
CA GLN A 479 -11.94 -17.67 2.90
C GLN A 479 -13.21 -17.54 3.77
N MET A 480 -13.25 -16.58 4.70
CA MET A 480 -14.43 -16.30 5.54
C MET A 480 -15.64 -15.88 4.70
N SER A 481 -15.43 -15.04 3.69
CA SER A 481 -16.45 -14.66 2.72
C SER A 481 -16.99 -15.89 1.98
N ASN A 482 -16.11 -16.78 1.51
CA ASN A 482 -16.50 -17.99 0.79
C ASN A 482 -17.24 -18.98 1.71
N GLU A 483 -16.82 -19.12 2.97
CA GLU A 483 -17.50 -19.96 3.97
C GLU A 483 -18.90 -19.46 4.31
N THR A 484 -19.09 -18.14 4.32
CA THR A 484 -20.37 -17.51 4.65
C THR A 484 -21.32 -17.40 3.46
N GLY A 485 -20.82 -17.54 2.22
CA GLY A 485 -21.58 -17.33 1.00
C GLY A 485 -21.96 -15.86 0.75
N LEU A 486 -21.36 -14.92 1.49
CA LEU A 486 -21.78 -13.51 1.51
C LEU A 486 -21.46 -12.78 0.20
N LEU A 487 -20.27 -13.05 -0.36
CA LEU A 487 -19.84 -12.50 -1.65
C LEU A 487 -19.89 -13.56 -2.77
N GLU A 488 -20.04 -14.85 -2.42
CA GLU A 488 -20.23 -15.97 -3.35
C GLU A 488 -21.66 -16.57 -3.20
N GLY A 489 -22.68 -15.96 -3.81
CA GLY A 489 -23.92 -16.70 -4.09
C GLY A 489 -25.20 -15.88 -4.07
N LYS A 490 -25.74 -15.55 -5.27
CA LYS A 490 -26.98 -16.20 -5.70
C LYS A 490 -27.02 -16.73 -7.14
N ILE A 491 -25.92 -16.71 -7.90
CA ILE A 491 -25.89 -17.35 -9.23
C ILE A 491 -24.49 -17.90 -9.52
N ASN A 492 -24.43 -19.24 -9.61
CA ASN A 492 -23.27 -20.04 -10.00
C ASN A 492 -22.53 -19.44 -11.22
N ASP A 493 -21.20 -19.40 -11.14
CA ASP A 493 -20.24 -19.22 -12.24
C ASP A 493 -19.80 -17.79 -12.65
N ALA A 494 -19.89 -16.76 -11.81
CA ALA A 494 -19.13 -15.51 -12.05
C ALA A 494 -18.84 -14.71 -10.77
N GLU A 495 -17.60 -14.20 -10.67
CA GLU A 495 -17.11 -13.20 -9.71
C GLU A 495 -18.16 -12.12 -9.43
N SER A 496 -18.40 -11.86 -8.14
CA SER A 496 -19.31 -10.81 -7.69
C SER A 496 -18.72 -9.43 -8.00
N PRO A 497 -19.49 -8.43 -8.45
CA PRO A 497 -18.99 -7.05 -8.59
C PRO A 497 -18.53 -6.43 -7.26
N PHE A 498 -18.73 -7.15 -6.17
CA PHE A 498 -18.33 -6.78 -4.82
C PHE A 498 -17.17 -7.63 -4.28
N GLU A 499 -16.48 -8.43 -5.11
CA GLU A 499 -15.17 -8.97 -4.72
C GLU A 499 -14.15 -7.85 -4.43
N ASP A 500 -14.39 -6.65 -4.96
CA ASP A 500 -13.64 -5.42 -4.70
C ASP A 500 -14.21 -4.53 -3.58
N ILE A 501 -15.35 -4.90 -2.94
CA ILE A 501 -15.78 -4.25 -1.68
C ILE A 501 -14.66 -4.47 -0.64
N THR A 502 -13.88 -3.42 -0.40
CA THR A 502 -13.15 -3.07 0.83
C THR A 502 -12.17 -4.04 1.50
N ILE A 503 -11.88 -5.23 0.97
CA ILE A 503 -10.88 -6.12 1.61
C ILE A 503 -9.44 -5.68 1.26
N GLN A 504 -9.19 -5.12 0.07
CA GLN A 504 -7.82 -4.89 -0.44
C GLN A 504 -7.03 -3.77 0.26
N GLU A 505 -7.68 -2.78 0.87
CA GLU A 505 -7.00 -1.57 1.32
C GLU A 505 -6.79 -1.46 2.84
N GLN A 506 -7.58 -2.12 3.68
CA GLN A 506 -7.63 -1.74 5.11
C GLN A 506 -6.59 -2.44 6.00
N ILE A 507 -6.08 -3.63 5.65
CA ILE A 507 -5.08 -4.34 6.47
C ILE A 507 -3.92 -4.83 5.59
N LYS A 508 -3.07 -3.89 5.14
CA LYS A 508 -1.81 -4.19 4.45
C LYS A 508 -0.68 -4.32 5.48
N GLU A 509 0.20 -5.29 5.27
CA GLU A 509 1.42 -5.42 6.07
C GLU A 509 2.25 -4.15 5.97
N GLU A 510 2.59 -3.55 7.12
CA GLU A 510 3.40 -2.34 7.21
C GLU A 510 4.68 -2.57 8.01
N ILE A 511 5.79 -1.99 7.57
CA ILE A 511 7.08 -2.04 8.27
C ILE A 511 7.67 -0.65 8.33
N GLN A 512 8.18 -0.27 9.49
CA GLN A 512 8.97 0.94 9.64
C GLN A 512 10.46 0.60 9.43
N PHE A 513 11.12 1.30 8.50
CA PHE A 513 12.56 1.15 8.26
C PHE A 513 13.17 2.50 7.89
N THR A 514 14.38 2.76 8.40
CA THR A 514 15.08 4.02 8.18
C THR A 514 16.02 3.90 6.98
N THR A 515 15.84 4.76 5.99
CA THR A 515 16.75 4.88 4.84
C THR A 515 16.76 6.31 4.37
N LYS A 516 17.83 6.76 3.69
CA LYS A 516 17.94 8.15 3.21
C LYS A 516 17.74 9.17 4.34
N ARG A 517 18.19 8.84 5.56
CA ARG A 517 18.04 9.62 6.81
C ARG A 517 16.59 9.83 7.29
N ILE A 518 15.61 9.16 6.69
CA ILE A 518 14.19 9.29 7.03
C ILE A 518 13.61 7.92 7.38
N SER A 519 12.78 7.86 8.42
CA SER A 519 12.05 6.65 8.77
C SER A 519 10.77 6.57 7.93
N TYR A 520 10.70 5.59 7.04
CA TYR A 520 9.55 5.37 6.16
C TYR A 520 8.71 4.18 6.64
N THR A 521 7.40 4.27 6.41
CA THR A 521 6.49 3.14 6.56
C THR A 521 6.27 2.51 5.18
N TYR A 522 6.82 1.31 4.97
CA TYR A 522 6.67 0.52 3.76
C TYR A 522 5.44 -0.37 3.88
N LYS A 523 4.58 -0.38 2.85
CA LYS A 523 3.34 -1.18 2.84
C LYS A 523 3.15 -1.90 1.51
N GLY A 524 2.53 -3.07 1.56
CA GLY A 524 2.10 -3.82 0.37
C GLY A 524 3.24 -4.07 -0.62
N ASP A 525 3.00 -3.82 -1.90
CA ASP A 525 3.95 -4.14 -2.98
C ASP A 525 5.29 -3.40 -2.89
N ILE A 526 5.27 -2.19 -2.31
CA ILE A 526 6.50 -1.39 -2.13
C ILE A 526 7.45 -2.10 -1.15
N LEU A 527 6.91 -2.77 -0.13
CA LEU A 527 7.71 -3.57 0.80
C LEU A 527 8.44 -4.72 0.07
N ASN A 528 7.83 -5.26 -0.99
CA ASN A 528 8.44 -6.30 -1.82
C ASN A 528 9.56 -5.78 -2.72
N LEU A 529 9.83 -4.48 -2.75
CA LEU A 529 10.95 -3.88 -3.49
C LEU A 529 12.10 -3.47 -2.55
N MET A 530 11.84 -3.30 -1.26
CA MET A 530 12.82 -2.76 -0.31
C MET A 530 13.77 -3.81 0.27
N SER A 531 15.07 -3.52 0.34
CA SER A 531 16.06 -4.32 1.07
C SER A 531 17.09 -3.40 1.73
N GLY A 532 17.56 -3.74 2.93
CA GLY A 532 18.55 -2.89 3.58
C GLY A 532 18.96 -3.32 4.97
N PHE A 533 20.19 -2.96 5.33
CA PHE A 533 20.78 -3.24 6.63
C PHE A 533 21.12 -1.94 7.36
N ASP A 534 20.55 -1.77 8.54
CA ASP A 534 20.90 -0.72 9.49
C ASP A 534 21.61 -1.33 10.71
N LEU A 535 22.92 -1.14 10.76
CA LEU A 535 23.80 -1.53 11.87
C LEU A 535 24.34 -0.30 12.62
N SER A 536 23.78 0.88 12.38
CA SER A 536 24.30 2.13 12.90
C SER A 536 24.19 2.25 14.43
N SER A 537 24.97 3.16 15.01
CA SER A 537 24.93 3.44 16.46
C SER A 537 25.16 2.18 17.30
N ASN A 538 26.26 1.48 17.02
CA ASN A 538 26.72 0.30 17.74
C ASN A 538 28.20 0.50 18.14
N ARG A 539 28.90 -0.59 18.49
CA ARG A 539 30.32 -0.61 18.85
C ARG A 539 31.12 -1.53 17.92
N PHE A 540 30.68 -1.70 16.66
CA PHE A 540 31.39 -2.51 15.68
C PHE A 540 32.78 -1.92 15.43
N SER A 541 33.80 -2.78 15.30
CA SER A 541 35.20 -2.38 15.13
C SER A 541 35.86 -3.18 13.99
N GLY A 542 37.13 -2.91 13.69
CA GLY A 542 37.81 -3.59 12.58
C GLY A 542 37.34 -3.10 11.22
N GLU A 543 37.70 -3.83 10.17
CA GLU A 543 37.46 -3.41 8.78
C GLU A 543 36.06 -3.77 8.28
N ILE A 544 35.59 -3.03 7.27
CA ILE A 544 34.38 -3.38 6.52
C ILE A 544 34.72 -4.55 5.57
N PRO A 545 34.05 -5.72 5.67
CA PRO A 545 34.34 -6.86 4.82
C PRO A 545 34.05 -6.56 3.35
N PHE A 546 34.99 -6.91 2.45
CA PHE A 546 34.81 -6.67 1.01
C PHE A 546 33.68 -7.53 0.42
N GLU A 547 33.35 -8.66 1.06
CA GLU A 547 32.25 -9.54 0.66
C GLU A 547 30.90 -8.83 0.71
N MET A 548 30.73 -7.80 1.54
CA MET A 548 29.49 -7.00 1.57
C MET A 548 29.19 -6.34 0.22
N GLY A 549 30.20 -6.17 -0.66
CA GLY A 549 30.01 -5.76 -2.04
C GLY A 549 29.21 -6.75 -2.91
N ASN A 550 28.98 -7.99 -2.45
CA ASN A 550 28.18 -8.99 -3.18
C ASN A 550 26.67 -8.80 -3.02
N LEU A 551 26.22 -7.88 -2.16
CA LEU A 551 24.80 -7.59 -1.91
C LEU A 551 24.17 -6.77 -3.05
N SER A 552 24.17 -7.29 -4.28
CA SER A 552 23.80 -6.53 -5.50
C SER A 552 22.42 -5.88 -5.47
N GLU A 553 21.48 -6.45 -4.70
CA GLU A 553 20.10 -5.97 -4.60
C GLU A 553 19.84 -5.07 -3.37
N ILE A 554 20.86 -4.69 -2.60
CA ILE A 554 20.67 -3.86 -1.41
C ILE A 554 20.31 -2.42 -1.81
N HIS A 555 19.25 -1.88 -1.21
CA HIS A 555 18.83 -0.48 -1.46
C HIS A 555 19.36 0.47 -0.38
N SER A 556 19.57 -0.01 0.84
CA SER A 556 20.05 0.81 1.95
C SER A 556 21.08 0.10 2.81
N LEU A 557 22.22 0.75 3.03
CA LEU A 557 23.26 0.28 3.94
C LEU A 557 23.69 1.42 4.87
N ASN A 558 23.49 1.22 6.17
CA ASN A 558 23.87 2.18 7.20
C ASN A 558 24.79 1.52 8.23
N LEU A 559 26.06 1.94 8.23
CA LEU A 559 27.11 1.51 9.16
C LEU A 559 27.59 2.67 10.06
N SER A 560 26.89 3.80 10.04
CA SER A 560 27.31 5.02 10.72
C SER A 560 27.38 4.88 12.24
N HIS A 561 28.12 5.76 12.90
CA HIS A 561 28.27 5.78 14.37
C HIS A 561 28.73 4.42 14.93
N ASN A 562 29.90 3.97 14.46
CA ASN A 562 30.59 2.78 14.95
C ASN A 562 32.09 3.10 15.16
N HIS A 563 32.91 2.07 15.41
CA HIS A 563 34.37 2.17 15.53
C HIS A 563 35.08 1.47 14.37
N LEU A 564 34.47 1.46 13.17
CA LEU A 564 35.04 0.78 12.00
C LEU A 564 36.30 1.49 11.52
N THR A 565 37.30 0.71 11.11
CA THR A 565 38.63 1.16 10.68
C THR A 565 38.95 0.64 9.27
N GLY A 566 40.11 1.00 8.73
CA GLY A 566 40.54 0.54 7.41
C GLY A 566 39.83 1.26 6.26
N PHE A 567 39.86 0.66 5.08
CA PHE A 567 39.42 1.30 3.83
C PHE A 567 37.94 1.07 3.54
N ILE A 568 37.33 1.98 2.78
CA ILE A 568 36.04 1.72 2.12
C ILE A 568 36.28 0.67 1.02
N PRO A 569 35.59 -0.48 1.00
CA PRO A 569 35.86 -1.51 -0.01
C PRO A 569 35.48 -1.06 -1.43
N ALA A 570 36.42 -1.18 -2.38
CA ALA A 570 36.14 -0.88 -3.79
C ALA A 570 35.05 -1.81 -4.39
N THR A 571 34.82 -2.98 -3.79
CA THR A 571 33.74 -3.91 -4.15
C THR A 571 32.34 -3.32 -3.95
N PHE A 572 32.18 -2.24 -3.18
CA PHE A 572 30.90 -1.53 -3.06
C PHE A 572 30.43 -0.94 -4.40
N SER A 573 31.31 -0.84 -5.40
CA SER A 573 30.95 -0.51 -6.79
C SER A 573 30.00 -1.54 -7.45
N ASN A 574 29.86 -2.73 -6.87
CA ASN A 574 28.94 -3.78 -7.32
C ASN A 574 27.50 -3.61 -6.79
N LEU A 575 27.26 -2.72 -5.82
CA LEU A 575 25.95 -2.50 -5.21
C LEU A 575 25.03 -1.65 -6.10
N LYS A 576 24.68 -2.14 -7.29
CA LYS A 576 24.02 -1.32 -8.34
C LYS A 576 22.65 -0.77 -7.95
N GLN A 577 21.93 -1.41 -7.03
CA GLN A 577 20.62 -0.95 -6.55
C GLN A 577 20.68 -0.01 -5.35
N ILE A 578 21.88 0.30 -4.84
CA ILE A 578 22.00 1.09 -3.61
C ILE A 578 21.53 2.53 -3.81
N GLU A 579 20.63 2.95 -2.92
CA GLU A 579 20.05 4.30 -2.90
C GLU A 579 20.53 5.12 -1.71
N SER A 580 20.93 4.46 -0.62
CA SER A 580 21.40 5.10 0.62
C SER A 580 22.62 4.37 1.14
N LEU A 581 23.76 5.05 1.21
CA LEU A 581 25.00 4.55 1.80
C LEU A 581 25.52 5.53 2.85
N ASP A 582 25.48 5.13 4.12
CA ASP A 582 25.95 5.94 5.23
C ASP A 582 27.06 5.22 6.01
N LEU A 583 28.27 5.77 5.93
CA LEU A 583 29.49 5.30 6.59
C LEU A 583 30.04 6.34 7.59
N SER A 584 29.27 7.39 7.87
CA SER A 584 29.72 8.52 8.67
C SER A 584 29.99 8.16 10.13
N TYR A 585 30.75 8.99 10.85
CA TYR A 585 31.08 8.79 12.28
C TYR A 585 31.71 7.41 12.55
N ASN A 586 32.83 7.15 11.87
CA ASN A 586 33.67 5.96 12.05
C ASN A 586 35.15 6.40 12.11
N SER A 587 36.07 5.46 11.98
CA SER A 587 37.53 5.70 11.93
C SER A 587 38.13 5.15 10.62
N LEU A 588 37.37 5.21 9.53
CA LEU A 588 37.80 4.77 8.20
C LEU A 588 38.93 5.67 7.67
N ASN A 589 39.85 5.10 6.90
CA ASN A 589 41.04 5.78 6.38
C ASN A 589 41.29 5.48 4.90
N GLY A 590 42.34 6.11 4.35
CA GLY A 590 42.67 6.03 2.93
C GLY A 590 41.71 6.83 2.04
N GLY A 591 41.78 6.58 0.73
CA GLY A 591 40.95 7.28 -0.26
C GLY A 591 39.55 6.71 -0.41
N ILE A 592 38.61 7.56 -0.82
CA ILE A 592 37.28 7.11 -1.28
C ILE A 592 37.48 6.43 -2.65
N PRO A 593 37.10 5.15 -2.84
CA PRO A 593 37.42 4.41 -4.06
C PRO A 593 36.77 5.03 -5.30
N PRO A 594 37.54 5.37 -6.36
CA PRO A 594 36.98 5.95 -7.59
C PRO A 594 36.04 4.99 -8.33
N GLN A 595 36.14 3.68 -8.07
CA GLN A 595 35.24 2.65 -8.60
C GLN A 595 33.78 2.89 -8.20
N LEU A 596 33.52 3.60 -7.10
CA LEU A 596 32.15 3.92 -6.67
C LEU A 596 31.41 4.83 -7.65
N ALA A 597 32.12 5.56 -8.52
CA ALA A 597 31.51 6.46 -9.52
C ALA A 597 30.55 5.77 -10.51
N VAL A 598 30.55 4.43 -10.57
CA VAL A 598 29.63 3.63 -11.38
C VAL A 598 28.23 3.50 -10.75
N LEU A 599 28.09 3.81 -9.47
CA LEU A 599 26.80 3.85 -8.80
C LEU A 599 26.03 5.05 -9.37
N ASN A 600 24.79 4.84 -9.81
CA ASN A 600 23.95 5.89 -10.43
C ASN A 600 22.58 6.05 -9.72
N ASN A 601 22.32 5.24 -8.70
CA ASN A 601 21.06 5.23 -7.96
C ASN A 601 21.17 5.87 -6.56
N LEU A 602 22.35 6.37 -6.15
CA LEU A 602 22.51 6.91 -4.79
C LEU A 602 21.76 8.23 -4.69
N ALA A 603 20.77 8.26 -3.79
CA ALA A 603 20.11 9.47 -3.35
C ALA A 603 20.78 10.07 -2.11
N VAL A 604 21.39 9.23 -1.26
CA VAL A 604 22.08 9.66 -0.04
C VAL A 604 23.42 8.95 0.07
N PHE A 605 24.48 9.74 0.25
CA PHE A 605 25.82 9.27 0.54
C PHE A 605 26.40 10.07 1.70
N SER A 606 27.08 9.42 2.64
CA SER A 606 27.83 10.13 3.68
C SER A 606 29.02 9.33 4.17
N VAL A 607 30.16 10.02 4.24
CA VAL A 607 31.43 9.54 4.80
C VAL A 607 32.00 10.55 5.80
N ALA A 608 31.16 11.47 6.27
CA ALA A 608 31.53 12.52 7.20
C ALA A 608 32.11 11.95 8.51
N HIS A 609 32.97 12.71 9.18
CA HIS A 609 33.58 12.34 10.45
C HIS A 609 34.28 10.98 10.41
N ASN A 610 35.30 10.88 9.56
CA ASN A 610 36.23 9.74 9.44
C ASN A 610 37.68 10.28 9.35
N ASN A 611 38.64 9.42 9.01
CA ASN A 611 40.04 9.78 8.78
C ASN A 611 40.45 9.57 7.31
N LEU A 612 39.54 9.85 6.38
CA LEU A 612 39.76 9.67 4.94
C LEU A 612 40.75 10.73 4.40
N SER A 613 41.47 10.36 3.35
CA SER A 613 42.53 11.14 2.72
C SER A 613 42.36 11.25 1.21
N GLY A 614 43.01 12.22 0.58
CA GLY A 614 43.06 12.35 -0.89
C GLY A 614 42.10 13.40 -1.44
N ARG A 615 42.08 13.51 -2.78
CA ARG A 615 41.31 14.54 -3.49
C ARG A 615 39.84 14.14 -3.65
N THR A 616 38.91 15.01 -3.30
CA THR A 616 37.48 14.81 -3.61
C THR A 616 37.16 14.97 -5.10
N THR A 617 38.06 15.59 -5.88
CA THR A 617 37.86 15.95 -7.30
C THR A 617 37.85 14.78 -8.28
N GLU A 618 38.33 13.59 -7.89
CA GLU A 618 38.31 12.41 -8.77
C GLU A 618 36.93 11.73 -8.84
N MET A 619 35.97 12.19 -8.06
CA MET A 619 34.65 11.56 -7.90
C MET A 619 33.70 11.88 -9.06
N LYS A 620 33.81 11.18 -10.18
CA LYS A 620 32.93 11.37 -11.36
C LYS A 620 31.43 11.14 -11.05
N ALA A 621 30.57 11.65 -11.95
CA ALA A 621 29.12 11.41 -11.97
C ALA A 621 28.38 11.93 -10.71
N GLN A 622 27.49 11.13 -10.12
CA GLN A 622 26.58 11.57 -9.06
C GLN A 622 27.28 12.02 -7.77
N PHE A 623 28.54 11.67 -7.53
CA PHE A 623 29.22 12.03 -6.28
C PHE A 623 29.51 13.53 -6.13
N TRP A 624 29.56 14.26 -7.25
CA TRP A 624 29.62 15.74 -7.25
C TRP A 624 28.32 16.40 -6.81
N THR A 625 27.18 15.70 -6.80
CA THR A 625 25.89 16.29 -6.41
C THR A 625 25.69 16.30 -4.89
N PHE A 626 26.51 15.56 -4.14
CA PHE A 626 26.45 15.55 -2.69
C PHE A 626 27.10 16.78 -2.07
N VAL A 627 26.44 17.31 -1.04
CA VAL A 627 26.84 18.54 -0.34
C VAL A 627 28.08 18.33 0.55
N GLU A 628 28.73 19.43 0.94
CA GLU A 628 29.90 19.48 1.82
C GLU A 628 29.76 18.63 3.09
N SER A 629 28.59 18.66 3.74
CA SER A 629 28.30 17.87 4.95
C SER A 629 28.33 16.35 4.74
N SER A 630 28.37 15.88 3.50
CA SER A 630 28.56 14.46 3.20
C SER A 630 30.01 14.01 3.41
N TYR A 631 30.97 14.97 3.40
CA TYR A 631 32.41 14.75 3.43
C TYR A 631 33.12 15.40 4.62
N GLU A 632 32.44 16.30 5.35
CA GLU A 632 33.00 17.08 6.45
C GLU A 632 33.63 16.22 7.56
N GLY A 633 34.47 16.83 8.40
CA GLY A 633 35.08 16.13 9.54
C GLY A 633 36.13 15.07 9.17
N ASN A 634 36.66 15.09 7.95
CA ASN A 634 37.78 14.26 7.49
C ASN A 634 39.06 15.12 7.34
N PRO A 635 40.02 15.06 8.28
CA PRO A 635 41.16 15.99 8.30
C PRO A 635 42.09 15.88 7.09
N LEU A 636 42.18 14.72 6.43
CA LEU A 636 43.12 14.48 5.33
C LEU A 636 42.46 14.56 3.94
N LEU A 637 41.13 14.73 3.86
CA LEU A 637 40.44 14.99 2.59
C LEU A 637 40.64 16.45 2.18
N CYS A 638 40.79 16.68 0.89
CA CYS A 638 40.99 18.01 0.32
C CYS A 638 40.33 18.10 -1.07
N GLY A 639 40.05 19.31 -1.54
CA GLY A 639 39.40 19.56 -2.82
C GLY A 639 38.39 20.71 -2.76
N PRO A 640 37.85 21.14 -3.92
CA PRO A 640 36.97 22.30 -4.06
C PRO A 640 35.70 22.19 -3.21
N LEU A 641 35.13 20.98 -3.09
CA LEU A 641 33.91 20.73 -2.29
C LEU A 641 34.10 21.00 -0.79
N LEU A 642 35.32 20.85 -0.27
CA LEU A 642 35.69 21.11 1.13
C LEU A 642 36.43 22.43 1.30
N GLN A 643 36.56 23.22 0.22
CA GLN A 643 37.34 24.46 0.17
C GLN A 643 38.76 24.34 0.75
N LYS A 644 39.36 23.15 0.65
CA LYS A 644 40.67 22.83 1.23
C LYS A 644 41.67 22.53 0.13
N LYS A 645 42.78 23.28 0.10
CA LYS A 645 43.88 23.04 -0.84
C LYS A 645 44.58 21.71 -0.52
N CYS A 646 44.92 20.96 -1.56
CA CYS A 646 45.67 19.73 -1.45
C CYS A 646 47.16 20.05 -1.58
N ASP A 647 47.88 20.19 -0.47
CA ASP A 647 49.30 20.54 -0.50
C ASP A 647 50.15 19.34 -0.93
N GLY A 648 50.83 19.48 -2.07
CA GLY A 648 51.66 18.42 -2.67
C GLY A 648 52.31 18.77 -4.02
N GLU A 649 52.47 20.05 -4.37
CA GLU A 649 53.32 20.46 -5.49
C GLU A 649 54.31 21.53 -5.00
N GLU A 650 55.54 21.11 -4.71
CA GLU A 650 56.68 22.03 -4.64
C GLU A 650 56.92 22.60 -6.05
N SER A 651 56.53 23.86 -6.28
CA SER A 651 57.04 24.62 -7.42
C SER A 651 58.36 25.28 -7.02
N PRO A 652 59.43 25.17 -7.83
CA PRO A 652 60.53 26.11 -7.74
C PRO A 652 60.11 27.42 -8.41
N SER A 653 60.10 28.48 -7.61
CA SER A 653 59.95 29.87 -8.02
C SER A 653 60.97 30.30 -9.09
N GLN A 654 60.53 31.04 -10.11
CA GLN A 654 61.21 32.25 -10.59
C GLN A 654 60.25 33.15 -11.43
N PRO A 655 60.55 34.46 -11.56
CA PRO A 655 59.55 35.53 -11.65
C PRO A 655 59.08 35.90 -13.06
N THR A 656 57.85 36.43 -13.10
CA THR A 656 57.15 37.16 -14.18
C THR A 656 57.98 38.32 -14.77
N PRO A 657 57.71 38.85 -15.99
CA PRO A 657 56.36 39.00 -16.57
C PRO A 657 56.21 38.82 -18.09
N ASN A 658 55.01 38.47 -18.53
CA ASN A 658 54.24 39.30 -19.47
C ASN A 658 52.81 38.77 -19.57
N ASP A 659 51.88 39.70 -19.45
CA ASP A 659 50.45 39.54 -19.68
C ASP A 659 50.16 38.84 -21.01
N GLU A 660 49.60 37.63 -20.97
CA GLU A 660 48.49 37.23 -21.83
C GLU A 660 47.57 36.32 -21.00
N ARG A 661 46.34 36.78 -20.78
CA ARG A 661 45.30 36.02 -20.08
C ARG A 661 44.86 34.89 -21.01
N GLU A 662 45.26 33.67 -20.72
CA GLU A 662 44.43 32.51 -21.04
C GLU A 662 43.47 32.34 -19.86
N ASP A 663 42.33 33.02 -19.96
CA ASP A 663 41.21 32.79 -19.05
C ASP A 663 40.78 31.33 -19.20
N ASP A 664 40.88 30.59 -18.09
CA ASP A 664 40.23 29.31 -17.88
C ASP A 664 38.79 29.40 -18.42
N GLU A 665 38.48 28.54 -19.40
CA GLU A 665 37.23 28.49 -20.13
C GLU A 665 36.08 27.97 -19.22
N PHE A 666 35.77 28.72 -18.17
CA PHE A 666 34.42 28.80 -17.64
C PHE A 666 33.57 29.28 -18.79
N ILE A 667 32.55 28.49 -19.18
CA ILE A 667 31.53 28.96 -20.10
C ILE A 667 31.04 30.30 -19.54
N ASP A 668 31.32 31.38 -20.27
CA ASP A 668 30.87 32.71 -19.89
C ASP A 668 29.38 32.62 -19.63
N MET A 669 28.97 32.85 -18.39
CA MET A 669 27.57 32.71 -17.95
C MET A 669 26.66 33.56 -18.85
N TYR A 670 27.16 34.67 -19.39
CA TYR A 670 26.48 35.46 -20.41
C TYR A 670 26.31 34.69 -21.72
N VAL A 671 27.39 34.09 -22.24
CA VAL A 671 27.34 33.23 -23.46
C VAL A 671 26.45 32.00 -23.24
N PHE A 672 26.46 31.40 -22.05
CA PHE A 672 25.55 30.30 -21.69
C PHE A 672 24.09 30.76 -21.72
N HIS A 673 23.76 31.89 -21.08
CA HIS A 673 22.40 32.43 -21.08
C HIS A 673 21.93 32.84 -22.48
N VAL A 674 22.81 33.43 -23.29
CA VAL A 674 22.52 33.76 -24.69
C VAL A 674 22.30 32.49 -25.52
N SER A 675 23.15 31.48 -25.38
CA SER A 675 23.05 30.21 -26.11
C SER A 675 21.79 29.44 -25.72
N PHE A 676 21.47 29.41 -24.42
CA PHE A 676 20.24 28.82 -23.89
C PHE A 676 19.00 29.57 -24.39
N GLY A 677 19.04 30.91 -24.40
CA GLY A 677 17.97 31.74 -24.94
C GLY A 677 17.73 31.50 -26.43
N VAL A 678 18.79 31.43 -27.23
CA VAL A 678 18.71 31.12 -28.67
C VAL A 678 18.14 29.72 -28.90
N CYS A 679 18.62 28.70 -28.17
CA CYS A 679 18.07 27.34 -28.25
C CYS A 679 16.59 27.29 -27.87
N PHE A 680 16.19 27.99 -26.81
CA PHE A 680 14.80 28.05 -26.37
C PHE A 680 13.90 28.66 -27.45
N ILE A 681 14.33 29.77 -28.06
CA ILE A 681 13.59 30.41 -29.16
C ILE A 681 13.47 29.45 -30.35
N ILE A 682 14.55 28.76 -30.74
CA ILE A 682 14.54 27.81 -31.85
C ILE A 682 13.58 26.65 -31.57
N VAL A 683 13.59 26.09 -30.35
CA VAL A 683 12.67 25.01 -29.95
C VAL A 683 11.22 25.47 -30.01
N VAL A 684 10.91 26.65 -29.47
CA VAL A 684 9.55 27.21 -29.52
C VAL A 684 9.08 27.43 -30.95
N LEU A 685 9.94 27.99 -31.82
CA LEU A 685 9.62 28.19 -33.24
C LEU A 685 9.45 26.86 -33.98
N THR A 686 10.25 25.86 -33.64
CA THR A 686 10.15 24.51 -34.22
C THR A 686 8.84 23.84 -33.82
N ILE A 687 8.46 23.93 -32.55
CA ILE A 687 7.16 23.44 -32.07
C ILE A 687 6.03 24.18 -32.78
N ALA A 688 6.08 25.51 -32.87
CA ALA A 688 5.07 26.30 -33.58
C ALA A 688 4.94 25.89 -35.06
N ALA A 689 6.07 25.68 -35.75
CA ALA A 689 6.09 25.21 -37.13
C ALA A 689 5.51 23.79 -37.27
N VAL A 690 5.86 22.86 -36.38
CA VAL A 690 5.31 21.48 -36.36
C VAL A 690 3.80 21.50 -36.13
N LEU A 691 3.31 22.34 -35.22
CA LEU A 691 1.88 22.52 -34.95
C LEU A 691 1.16 23.24 -36.10
N TYR A 692 1.83 24.10 -36.86
CA TYR A 692 1.26 24.76 -38.03
C TYR A 692 1.12 23.80 -39.21
N ILE A 693 2.16 23.02 -39.50
CA ILE A 693 2.23 22.11 -40.65
C ILE A 693 1.38 20.86 -40.42
N ASN A 694 1.34 20.33 -39.20
CA ASN A 694 0.67 19.06 -38.92
C ASN A 694 -0.61 19.23 -38.06
N PRO A 695 -1.81 19.16 -38.68
CA PRO A 695 -3.08 19.37 -37.98
C PRO A 695 -3.39 18.29 -36.92
N LEU A 696 -2.77 17.11 -36.96
CA LEU A 696 -2.92 16.07 -35.93
C LEU A 696 -2.14 16.42 -34.66
N TRP A 697 -0.90 16.91 -34.79
CA TRP A 697 -0.10 17.37 -33.65
C TRP A 697 -0.68 18.62 -33.02
N ARG A 698 -1.24 19.52 -33.85
CA ARG A 698 -1.99 20.68 -33.37
C ARG A 698 -3.15 20.29 -32.45
N ARG A 699 -3.97 19.31 -32.86
CA ARG A 699 -5.11 18.83 -32.05
C ARG A 699 -4.65 18.16 -30.76
N ARG A 700 -3.60 17.32 -30.81
CA ARG A 700 -3.04 16.69 -29.59
C ARG A 700 -2.41 17.68 -28.63
N TRP A 701 -1.72 18.69 -29.14
CA TRP A 701 -1.12 19.74 -28.32
C TRP A 701 -2.18 20.59 -27.61
N PHE A 702 -3.23 21.00 -28.32
CA PHE A 702 -4.34 21.72 -27.67
C PHE A 702 -5.03 20.86 -26.61
N HIS A 703 -5.19 19.56 -26.84
CA HIS A 703 -5.77 18.64 -25.85
C HIS A 703 -4.88 18.46 -24.62
N PHE A 704 -3.55 18.37 -24.80
CA PHE A 704 -2.59 18.32 -23.70
C PHE A 704 -2.56 19.63 -22.89
N ILE A 705 -2.63 20.77 -23.57
CA ILE A 705 -2.72 22.07 -22.92
C ILE A 705 -4.04 22.22 -22.16
N GLU A 706 -5.15 21.72 -22.71
CA GLU A 706 -6.45 21.67 -22.04
C GLU A 706 -6.41 20.79 -20.79
N ASP A 707 -5.82 19.58 -20.87
CA ASP A 707 -5.60 18.70 -19.71
C ASP A 707 -4.68 19.36 -18.65
N CYS A 708 -3.62 20.06 -19.07
CA CYS A 708 -2.74 20.79 -18.15
C CYS A 708 -3.43 21.99 -17.51
N ILE A 709 -4.25 22.74 -18.25
CA ILE A 709 -5.04 23.86 -17.75
C ILE A 709 -6.09 23.34 -16.76
N ASP A 710 -6.77 22.23 -17.06
CA ASP A 710 -7.73 21.61 -16.16
C ASP A 710 -7.03 21.09 -14.90
N THR A 711 -5.91 20.39 -15.04
CA THR A 711 -5.11 19.92 -13.89
C THR A 711 -4.62 21.08 -13.02
N CYS A 712 -4.17 22.18 -13.62
CA CYS A 712 -3.77 23.39 -12.92
C CYS A 712 -4.96 24.14 -12.30
N TYR A 713 -6.12 24.16 -12.97
CA TYR A 713 -7.36 24.72 -12.46
C TYR A 713 -7.86 23.92 -11.26
N TYR A 714 -7.87 22.59 -11.32
CA TYR A 714 -8.18 21.73 -10.18
C TYR A 714 -7.18 21.94 -9.05
N PHE A 715 -5.88 21.97 -9.33
CA PHE A 715 -4.85 22.25 -8.32
C PHE A 715 -5.02 23.63 -7.66
N LEU A 716 -5.34 24.67 -8.44
CA LEU A 716 -5.57 26.03 -7.94
C LEU A 716 -6.89 26.14 -7.18
N VAL A 717 -7.99 25.56 -7.66
CA VAL A 717 -9.30 25.58 -6.98
C VAL A 717 -9.25 24.78 -5.68
N ILE A 718 -8.56 23.64 -5.66
CA ILE A 718 -8.35 22.81 -4.46
C ILE A 718 -7.53 23.58 -3.40
N ASN A 719 -6.51 24.34 -3.82
CA ASN A 719 -5.67 25.10 -2.89
C ASN A 719 -6.23 26.48 -2.52
N PHE A 720 -6.98 27.16 -3.40
CA PHE A 720 -7.63 28.44 -3.07
C PHE A 720 -8.79 28.26 -2.09
N ARG A 721 -9.56 27.15 -2.17
CA ARG A 721 -10.59 26.83 -1.16
C ARG A 721 -10.00 26.52 0.22
N LYS A 722 -8.77 25.98 0.29
CA LYS A 722 -8.03 25.84 1.55
C LYS A 722 -7.63 27.19 2.16
N PHE A 723 -7.29 28.19 1.33
CA PHE A 723 -6.93 29.52 1.82
C PHE A 723 -8.14 30.43 2.14
N SER A 724 -9.27 30.31 1.43
CA SER A 724 -10.47 31.12 1.73
C SER A 724 -11.12 30.72 3.06
N ASN A 725 -10.99 29.45 3.47
CA ASN A 725 -11.51 28.97 4.77
C ASN A 725 -10.60 29.33 5.95
N PHE A 726 -9.36 29.79 5.72
CA PHE A 726 -8.46 30.28 6.77
C PHE A 726 -8.62 31.78 7.09
N ARG A 727 -9.44 32.51 6.31
CA ARG A 727 -9.69 33.96 6.50
C ARG A 727 -11.08 34.30 7.04
N ARG A 728 -11.88 33.30 7.39
CA ARG A 728 -13.14 33.44 8.15
C ARG A 728 -13.14 32.46 9.33
N SER A 729 -12.25 32.69 10.27
CA SER A 729 -12.37 32.29 11.69
C SER A 729 -11.77 33.39 12.53
#